data_AF-A0A7Y9WGG0-F1
#
_entry.id   AF-A0A7Y9WGG0-F1
#
_cell.length_a   1.000
_cell.length_b   1.000
_cell.length_c   1.000
_cell.angle_alpha   90.00
_cell.angle_beta   90.00
_cell.angle_gamma   90.00
#
_symmetry.space_group_name_H-M   'P 1'
#
loop_
_entity.id
_entity.type
_entity.pdbx_description
1 polymer ?
#
loop_
_entity_poly.entity_id
_entity_poly.type
_entity_poly.pdbx_seq_one_letter_code
_entity_poly.pdbx_strand_id
1 'polypeptide(L)'
;MTSNGEGTTLAIQTDLAWAQDEVPKPDAAQLDRLLQRARKAHAEGGLDKAEAAYAELLMLDPAHAEALHLLGAVRFQQGRLEEADALMSRSIERQPVALALANHSAVLLGLGRTQEALSRLDEALALNPGHQRALFQRAGLLAQLGRHDDALAAYDRLLDINPGSAEALLKRSESLRALGRAADALVCCDRALSIAGRSFDVLRERGRVLRELGRFQHATDNYGLALSLVPGSAEVLFLRGVAFLDLHEPGNALADFNAAMAASPSFVDAIYNSSVALEQLGRHQETLARCDRVLAIEPNHAKAHANRGNAACHLGRDGDGAQSYARALDVEPDSLGVLCNYASALISIKRHDDARQACERALALEPDYVPAWFTRGRVSLETHRYDDALDDFAHVLEATPRDKLAHFHTGNALRSLRRHEEAKAAYAQAIDIDPDYVLAHCMRAFLCLSIGDFEAGWSEYEWRWRDAQLDGSRREFVQPRWTHGMPLAGRTILLYAEQGLGDTLQFCRYVPLVKALGATVVLEVQRELTGLLESLDGVDALVVRGGPLPPFDLHCPLLSLPLEFRTEQASIPAEVPYLRADPAHVARWGERLGVLQRPRIGLVWSGNPLHLNDRNRSMPLADLLPLLDDSFEWISLQKVVRDEDQTALVASPIRHVGDQIEDFADTAALTALMDYVVSVDTSVAHLAGALGRPLAVLLPHTPDFRWMLDRDDNPWYPGTRLFRQAEAGNWAPVVEAVKAALPVLVNGAGR
;
A
#
# COMPACT_ATOMS: atom_id res chain seq x y z
N MET A 1 -72.81 -22.43 -2.75
CA MET A 1 -73.83 -21.56 -3.37
C MET A 1 -73.78 -21.81 -4.86
N THR A 2 -74.57 -22.78 -5.34
CA THR A 2 -75.72 -22.59 -6.28
C THR A 2 -75.25 -22.19 -7.69
N SER A 3 -75.53 -22.89 -8.79
CA SER A 3 -76.44 -24.02 -9.06
C SER A 3 -76.14 -24.63 -10.43
N ASN A 4 -76.31 -25.95 -10.50
CA ASN A 4 -76.70 -26.86 -11.59
C ASN A 4 -77.13 -26.30 -12.97
N GLY A 5 -76.85 -27.12 -13.99
CA GLY A 5 -77.61 -27.12 -15.24
C GLY A 5 -77.11 -28.11 -16.29
N GLU A 6 -77.35 -29.41 -16.08
CA GLU A 6 -77.39 -30.41 -17.17
C GLU A 6 -78.62 -30.17 -18.06
N GLY A 7 -78.49 -30.38 -19.38
CA GLY A 7 -79.58 -30.21 -20.34
C GLY A 7 -79.30 -30.91 -21.67
N THR A 8 -79.92 -32.07 -21.82
CA THR A 8 -79.87 -33.08 -22.88
C THR A 8 -80.38 -32.61 -24.26
N THR A 9 -79.67 -33.04 -25.31
CA THR A 9 -80.05 -33.43 -26.69
C THR A 9 -81.24 -32.77 -27.40
N LEU A 10 -80.99 -32.21 -28.59
CA LEU A 10 -81.86 -32.43 -29.75
C LEU A 10 -81.04 -32.52 -31.05
N ALA A 11 -81.11 -33.69 -31.66
CA ALA A 11 -80.60 -33.96 -33.00
C ALA A 11 -81.43 -33.18 -34.03
N ILE A 12 -80.75 -32.42 -34.88
CA ILE A 12 -81.27 -32.03 -36.19
C ILE A 12 -80.28 -32.58 -37.21
N GLN A 13 -80.64 -33.73 -37.77
CA GLN A 13 -80.14 -34.17 -39.07
C GLN A 13 -80.58 -33.14 -40.10
N THR A 14 -79.61 -32.46 -40.70
CA THR A 14 -79.74 -31.91 -42.04
C THR A 14 -78.61 -32.48 -42.87
N ASP A 15 -78.96 -33.54 -43.59
CA ASP A 15 -78.25 -34.01 -44.77
C ASP A 15 -78.08 -32.85 -45.74
N LEU A 16 -76.86 -32.33 -45.82
CA LEU A 16 -76.39 -31.56 -46.95
C LEU A 16 -75.04 -32.17 -47.33
N ALA A 17 -75.11 -33.15 -48.23
CA ALA A 17 -73.98 -33.63 -48.99
C ALA A 17 -73.47 -32.46 -49.87
N TRP A 18 -72.45 -31.76 -49.40
CA TRP A 18 -71.67 -30.88 -50.27
C TRP A 18 -70.69 -31.76 -51.01
N ALA A 19 -70.92 -31.83 -52.33
CA ALA A 19 -70.04 -32.48 -53.27
C ALA A 19 -68.58 -32.10 -52.99
N GLN A 20 -67.73 -33.11 -52.88
CA GLN A 20 -66.29 -32.94 -53.04
C GLN A 20 -66.06 -32.53 -54.49
N ASP A 21 -66.10 -31.22 -54.75
CA ASP A 21 -65.42 -30.68 -55.93
C ASP A 21 -63.95 -31.06 -55.76
N GLU A 22 -63.46 -31.92 -56.65
CA GLU A 22 -62.04 -32.25 -56.78
C GLU A 22 -61.27 -30.94 -56.98
N VAL A 23 -60.66 -30.43 -55.91
CA VAL A 23 -59.64 -29.39 -55.99
C VAL A 23 -58.59 -29.91 -56.98
N PRO A 24 -58.35 -29.23 -58.12
CA PRO A 24 -57.40 -29.71 -59.10
C PRO A 24 -56.06 -29.88 -58.39
N LYS A 25 -55.50 -31.10 -58.43
CA LYS A 25 -54.15 -31.36 -57.93
C LYS A 25 -53.23 -30.30 -58.55
N PRO A 26 -52.45 -29.57 -57.74
CA PRO A 26 -51.63 -28.50 -58.25
C PRO A 26 -50.70 -29.03 -59.35
N ASP A 27 -50.62 -28.33 -60.48
CA ASP A 27 -49.70 -28.66 -61.56
C ASP A 27 -48.26 -28.62 -61.00
N ALA A 28 -47.56 -29.75 -61.01
CA ALA A 28 -46.20 -29.85 -60.50
C ALA A 28 -45.26 -28.82 -61.16
N ALA A 29 -45.47 -28.54 -62.46
CA ALA A 29 -44.70 -27.53 -63.18
C ALA A 29 -45.05 -26.08 -62.74
N GLN A 30 -46.23 -25.85 -62.17
CA GLN A 30 -46.61 -24.57 -61.57
C GLN A 30 -45.95 -24.39 -60.20
N LEU A 31 -45.99 -25.41 -59.34
CA LEU A 31 -45.32 -25.39 -58.02
C LEU A 31 -43.80 -25.18 -58.17
N ASP A 32 -43.16 -25.88 -59.11
CA ASP A 32 -41.73 -25.74 -59.37
C ASP A 32 -41.36 -24.32 -59.84
N ARG A 33 -42.18 -23.71 -60.72
CA ARG A 33 -41.98 -22.33 -61.17
C ARG A 33 -42.11 -21.33 -60.01
N LEU A 34 -43.08 -21.52 -59.12
CA LEU A 34 -43.27 -20.69 -57.93
C LEU A 34 -42.10 -20.85 -56.96
N LEU A 35 -41.64 -22.08 -56.72
CA LEU A 35 -40.51 -22.37 -55.84
C LEU A 35 -39.21 -21.75 -56.36
N GLN A 36 -38.94 -21.87 -57.67
CA GLN A 36 -37.79 -21.25 -58.33
C GLN A 36 -37.82 -19.72 -58.22
N ARG A 37 -39.01 -19.11 -58.43
CA ARG A 37 -39.20 -17.67 -58.26
C ARG A 37 -38.97 -17.23 -56.82
N ALA A 38 -39.49 -17.97 -55.85
CA ALA A 38 -39.33 -17.66 -54.43
C ALA A 38 -37.88 -17.78 -53.98
N ARG A 39 -37.18 -18.86 -54.36
CA ARG A 39 -35.75 -19.05 -54.12
C ARG A 39 -34.91 -17.95 -54.73
N LYS A 40 -35.21 -17.53 -55.97
CA LYS A 40 -34.51 -16.43 -56.63
C LYS A 40 -34.68 -15.11 -55.87
N ALA A 41 -35.92 -14.77 -55.49
CA ALA A 41 -36.18 -13.58 -54.69
C ALA A 41 -35.47 -13.63 -53.33
N HIS A 42 -35.42 -14.80 -52.69
CA HIS A 42 -34.71 -15.02 -51.43
C HIS A 42 -33.20 -14.85 -51.59
N ALA A 43 -32.62 -15.43 -52.65
CA ALA A 43 -31.20 -15.31 -52.97
C ALA A 43 -30.78 -13.87 -53.32
N GLU A 44 -31.68 -13.08 -53.90
CA GLU A 44 -31.49 -11.65 -54.19
C GLU A 44 -31.69 -10.75 -52.96
N GLY A 45 -32.01 -11.31 -51.79
CA GLY A 45 -32.24 -10.56 -50.54
C GLY A 45 -33.60 -9.86 -50.46
N GLY A 46 -34.49 -10.09 -51.43
CA GLY A 46 -35.84 -9.53 -51.45
C GLY A 46 -36.79 -10.28 -50.54
N LEU A 47 -36.65 -10.13 -49.21
CA LEU A 47 -37.36 -10.91 -48.20
C LEU A 47 -38.90 -10.85 -48.35
N ASP A 48 -39.47 -9.67 -48.57
CA ASP A 48 -40.93 -9.52 -48.73
C ASP A 48 -41.45 -10.18 -50.02
N LYS A 49 -40.66 -10.13 -51.10
CA LYS A 49 -40.99 -10.80 -52.36
C LYS A 49 -40.86 -12.32 -52.25
N ALA A 50 -39.85 -12.79 -51.54
CA ALA A 50 -39.65 -14.21 -51.25
C ALA A 50 -40.78 -14.74 -50.37
N GLU A 51 -41.14 -14.00 -49.32
CA GLU A 51 -42.26 -14.30 -48.42
C GLU A 51 -43.57 -14.43 -49.18
N ALA A 52 -43.91 -13.44 -50.02
CA ALA A 52 -45.12 -13.48 -50.84
C ALA A 52 -45.14 -14.68 -51.79
N ALA A 53 -44.01 -14.99 -52.44
CA ALA A 53 -43.91 -16.10 -53.37
C ALA A 53 -43.96 -17.48 -52.68
N TYR A 54 -43.35 -17.64 -51.50
CA TYR A 54 -43.49 -18.87 -50.71
C TYR A 54 -44.90 -19.01 -50.13
N ALA A 55 -45.54 -17.91 -49.70
CA ALA A 55 -46.92 -17.94 -49.24
C ALA A 55 -47.90 -18.32 -50.37
N GLU A 56 -47.69 -17.79 -51.58
CA GLU A 56 -48.45 -18.15 -52.79
C GLU A 56 -48.33 -19.65 -53.10
N LEU A 57 -47.12 -20.21 -53.02
CA LEU A 57 -46.90 -21.64 -53.16
C LEU A 57 -47.64 -22.44 -52.08
N LEU A 58 -47.56 -22.02 -50.82
CA LEU A 58 -48.21 -22.70 -49.69
C LEU A 58 -49.74 -22.57 -49.68
N MET A 59 -50.32 -21.63 -50.43
CA MET A 59 -51.77 -21.62 -50.69
C MET A 59 -52.20 -22.76 -51.62
N LEU A 60 -51.34 -23.13 -52.57
CA LEU A 60 -51.60 -24.21 -53.54
C LEU A 60 -51.21 -25.60 -52.99
N ASP A 61 -50.15 -25.66 -52.18
CA ASP A 61 -49.74 -26.85 -51.44
C ASP A 61 -49.34 -26.51 -49.99
N PRO A 62 -50.29 -26.54 -49.05
CA PRO A 62 -50.03 -26.22 -47.64
C PRO A 62 -49.06 -27.18 -46.93
N ALA A 63 -48.74 -28.33 -47.54
CA ALA A 63 -47.86 -29.35 -46.98
C ALA A 63 -46.47 -29.38 -47.65
N HIS A 64 -46.18 -28.46 -48.58
CA HIS A 64 -44.90 -28.43 -49.28
C HIS A 64 -43.73 -28.16 -48.31
N ALA A 65 -43.00 -29.23 -47.96
CA ALA A 65 -42.01 -29.20 -46.89
C ALA A 65 -40.92 -28.14 -47.11
N GLU A 66 -40.37 -28.04 -48.32
CA GLU A 66 -39.32 -27.07 -48.59
C GLU A 66 -39.79 -25.60 -48.55
N ALA A 67 -40.98 -25.29 -49.09
CA ALA A 67 -41.53 -23.94 -49.01
C ALA A 67 -41.84 -23.53 -47.57
N LEU A 68 -42.30 -24.46 -46.72
CA LEU A 68 -42.44 -24.25 -45.27
C LEU A 68 -41.09 -23.92 -44.60
N HIS A 69 -40.04 -24.68 -44.91
CA HIS A 69 -38.69 -24.44 -44.36
C HIS A 69 -38.13 -23.09 -44.80
N LEU A 70 -38.17 -22.79 -46.09
CA LEU A 70 -37.59 -21.57 -46.65
C LEU A 70 -38.39 -20.33 -46.26
N LEU A 71 -39.73 -20.41 -46.18
CA LEU A 71 -40.54 -19.33 -45.60
C LEU A 71 -40.18 -19.12 -44.13
N GLY A 72 -40.03 -20.20 -43.35
CA GLY A 72 -39.56 -20.11 -41.97
C GLY A 72 -38.19 -19.42 -41.87
N ALA A 73 -37.27 -19.69 -42.80
CA ALA A 73 -35.97 -19.04 -42.85
C ALA A 73 -36.08 -17.53 -43.16
N VAL A 74 -37.00 -17.13 -44.05
CA VAL A 74 -37.32 -15.73 -44.30
C VAL A 74 -37.90 -15.06 -43.04
N ARG A 75 -38.82 -15.71 -42.33
CA ARG A 75 -39.38 -15.20 -41.05
C ARG A 75 -38.30 -15.00 -40.00
N PHE A 76 -37.38 -15.95 -39.87
CA PHE A 76 -36.22 -15.84 -38.98
C PHE A 76 -35.34 -14.63 -39.34
N GLN A 77 -35.05 -14.44 -40.63
CA GLN A 77 -34.27 -13.28 -41.11
C GLN A 77 -34.96 -11.93 -40.85
N GLN A 78 -36.29 -11.92 -40.74
CA GLN A 78 -37.08 -10.72 -40.37
C GLN A 78 -37.30 -10.60 -38.85
N GLY A 79 -36.72 -11.46 -38.02
CA GLY A 79 -36.86 -11.44 -36.56
C GLY A 79 -38.17 -12.03 -36.03
N ARG A 80 -38.97 -12.69 -36.87
CA ARG A 80 -40.26 -13.31 -36.49
C ARG A 80 -40.05 -14.76 -36.08
N LEU A 81 -39.56 -14.95 -34.85
CA LEU A 81 -39.04 -16.23 -34.37
C LEU A 81 -40.14 -17.29 -34.16
N GLU A 82 -41.29 -16.92 -33.59
CA GLU A 82 -42.40 -17.83 -33.32
C GLU A 82 -43.06 -18.32 -34.61
N GLU A 83 -43.20 -17.44 -35.60
CA GLU A 83 -43.68 -17.80 -36.93
C GLU A 83 -42.69 -18.72 -37.66
N ALA A 84 -41.39 -18.44 -37.54
CA ALA A 84 -40.34 -19.30 -38.07
C ALA A 84 -40.38 -20.70 -37.43
N ASP A 85 -40.55 -20.78 -36.10
CA ASP A 85 -40.64 -22.03 -35.35
C ASP A 85 -41.82 -22.89 -35.83
N ALA A 86 -43.01 -22.29 -35.96
CA ALA A 86 -44.21 -22.99 -36.41
C ALA A 86 -44.06 -23.54 -37.84
N LEU A 87 -43.51 -22.73 -38.76
CA LEU A 87 -43.31 -23.14 -40.16
C LEU A 87 -42.23 -24.22 -40.30
N MET A 88 -41.09 -24.06 -39.63
CA MET A 88 -40.01 -25.04 -39.70
C MET A 88 -40.37 -26.35 -39.00
N SER A 89 -41.11 -26.32 -37.88
CA SER A 89 -41.61 -27.54 -37.22
C SER A 89 -42.52 -28.33 -38.15
N ARG A 90 -43.47 -27.66 -38.82
CA ARG A 90 -44.33 -28.29 -39.84
C ARG A 90 -43.54 -28.84 -41.01
N SER A 91 -42.50 -28.14 -41.47
CA SER A 91 -41.61 -28.65 -42.52
C SER A 91 -40.93 -29.96 -42.10
N ILE A 92 -40.36 -29.98 -40.90
CA ILE A 92 -39.64 -31.13 -40.34
C ILE A 92 -40.57 -32.33 -40.14
N GLU A 93 -41.80 -32.12 -39.65
CA GLU A 93 -42.82 -33.18 -39.49
C GLU A 93 -43.17 -33.85 -40.83
N ARG A 94 -43.12 -33.09 -41.94
CA ARG A 94 -43.44 -33.61 -43.28
C ARG A 94 -42.24 -34.30 -43.92
N GLN A 95 -41.09 -33.66 -43.87
CA GLN A 95 -39.88 -34.17 -44.48
C GLN A 95 -38.65 -33.70 -43.68
N PRO A 96 -38.16 -34.51 -42.73
CA PRO A 96 -36.98 -34.15 -41.97
C PRO A 96 -35.75 -34.21 -42.88
N VAL A 97 -35.08 -33.08 -43.04
CA VAL A 97 -33.80 -32.98 -43.76
C VAL A 97 -32.79 -32.25 -42.88
N ALA A 98 -31.51 -32.65 -42.95
CA ALA A 98 -30.46 -32.15 -42.06
C ALA A 98 -30.34 -30.61 -42.07
N LEU A 99 -30.52 -29.98 -43.24
CA LEU A 99 -30.49 -28.52 -43.37
C LEU A 99 -31.68 -27.83 -42.68
N ALA A 100 -32.88 -28.42 -42.74
CA ALA A 100 -34.08 -27.87 -42.10
C ALA A 100 -33.96 -27.97 -40.57
N LEU A 101 -33.51 -29.12 -40.07
CA LEU A 101 -33.23 -29.32 -38.64
C LEU A 101 -32.14 -28.38 -38.12
N ALA A 102 -31.03 -28.22 -38.86
CA ALA A 102 -29.95 -27.30 -38.51
C ALA A 102 -30.41 -25.84 -38.49
N ASN A 103 -31.18 -25.40 -39.50
CA ASN A 103 -31.73 -24.04 -39.52
C ASN A 103 -32.77 -23.83 -38.39
N HIS A 104 -33.60 -24.84 -38.09
CA HIS A 104 -34.57 -24.77 -36.98
C HIS A 104 -33.88 -24.66 -35.63
N SER A 105 -32.73 -25.31 -35.44
CA SER A 105 -31.94 -25.15 -34.21
C SER A 105 -31.57 -23.69 -33.94
N ALA A 106 -31.23 -22.91 -34.97
CA ALA A 106 -30.92 -21.49 -34.81
C ALA A 106 -32.14 -20.66 -34.37
N VAL A 107 -33.34 -21.01 -34.86
CA VAL A 107 -34.60 -20.39 -34.41
C VAL A 107 -34.87 -20.72 -32.94
N LEU A 108 -34.73 -21.99 -32.56
CA LEU A 108 -34.92 -22.43 -31.17
C LEU A 108 -33.94 -21.75 -30.20
N LEU A 109 -32.70 -21.52 -30.61
CA LEU A 109 -31.74 -20.73 -29.83
C LEU A 109 -32.20 -19.28 -29.67
N GLY A 110 -32.71 -18.66 -30.73
CA GLY A 110 -33.31 -17.31 -30.65
C GLY A 110 -34.49 -17.23 -29.67
N LEU A 111 -35.23 -18.33 -29.50
CA LEU A 111 -36.34 -18.46 -28.54
C LEU A 111 -35.89 -18.88 -27.13
N GLY A 112 -34.59 -19.05 -26.88
CA GLY A 112 -34.06 -19.53 -25.59
C GLY A 112 -34.28 -21.04 -25.31
N ARG A 113 -34.71 -21.82 -26.31
CA ARG A 113 -34.98 -23.26 -26.21
C ARG A 113 -33.73 -24.09 -26.51
N THR A 114 -32.69 -23.91 -25.71
CA THR A 114 -31.34 -24.45 -25.93
C THR A 114 -31.29 -25.98 -26.03
N GLN A 115 -31.98 -26.70 -25.15
CA GLN A 115 -31.94 -28.17 -25.15
C GLN A 115 -32.62 -28.76 -26.40
N GLU A 116 -33.68 -28.12 -26.87
CA GLU A 116 -34.39 -28.52 -28.09
C GLU A 116 -33.56 -28.21 -29.34
N ALA A 117 -32.86 -27.08 -29.36
CA ALA A 117 -31.90 -26.77 -30.42
C ALA A 117 -30.80 -27.84 -30.52
N LEU A 118 -30.28 -28.29 -29.38
CA LEU A 118 -29.28 -29.37 -29.35
C LEU A 118 -29.86 -30.69 -29.88
N SER A 119 -31.08 -31.06 -29.47
CA SER A 119 -31.78 -32.24 -30.01
C SER A 119 -31.94 -32.16 -31.53
N ARG A 120 -32.33 -31.00 -32.07
CA ARG A 120 -32.47 -30.81 -33.51
C ARG A 120 -31.15 -30.97 -34.25
N LEU A 121 -30.05 -30.54 -33.64
CA LEU A 121 -28.71 -30.74 -34.22
C LEU A 121 -28.27 -32.20 -34.17
N ASP A 122 -28.58 -32.93 -33.09
CA ASP A 122 -28.35 -34.37 -33.00
C ASP A 122 -29.18 -35.14 -34.05
N GLU A 123 -30.46 -34.79 -34.23
CA GLU A 123 -31.32 -35.32 -35.30
C GLU A 123 -30.76 -35.02 -36.70
N ALA A 124 -30.28 -33.79 -36.93
CA ALA A 124 -29.66 -33.40 -38.21
C ALA A 124 -28.42 -34.25 -38.53
N LEU A 125 -27.60 -34.53 -37.52
CA LEU A 125 -26.38 -35.34 -37.66
C LEU A 125 -26.67 -36.84 -37.72
N ALA A 126 -27.81 -37.30 -37.18
CA ALA A 126 -28.27 -38.67 -37.40
C ALA A 126 -28.68 -38.90 -38.87
N LEU A 127 -29.28 -37.89 -39.52
CA LEU A 127 -29.63 -37.94 -40.95
C LEU A 127 -28.41 -37.77 -41.86
N ASN A 128 -27.50 -36.87 -41.51
CA ASN A 128 -26.27 -36.64 -42.25
C ASN A 128 -25.11 -36.36 -41.27
N PRO A 129 -24.31 -37.39 -40.92
CA PRO A 129 -23.19 -37.24 -39.99
C PRO A 129 -22.13 -36.23 -40.43
N GLY A 130 -22.04 -35.94 -41.73
CA GLY A 130 -21.08 -34.98 -42.30
C GLY A 130 -21.64 -33.59 -42.56
N HIS A 131 -22.82 -33.26 -42.04
CA HIS A 131 -23.44 -31.95 -42.25
C HIS A 131 -22.68 -30.84 -41.50
N GLN A 132 -21.77 -30.16 -42.21
CA GLN A 132 -20.81 -29.20 -41.64
C GLN A 132 -21.45 -28.11 -40.77
N ARG A 133 -22.56 -27.51 -41.21
CA ARG A 133 -23.27 -26.47 -40.43
C ARG A 133 -23.81 -27.01 -39.12
N ALA A 134 -24.35 -28.24 -39.12
CA ALA A 134 -24.90 -28.84 -37.91
C ALA A 134 -23.77 -29.20 -36.93
N LEU A 135 -22.64 -29.72 -37.43
CA LEU A 135 -21.44 -29.95 -36.59
C LEU A 135 -20.94 -28.66 -35.96
N PHE A 136 -20.82 -27.58 -36.73
CA PHE A 136 -20.35 -26.29 -36.24
C PHE A 136 -21.30 -25.69 -35.19
N GLN A 137 -22.60 -25.63 -35.48
CA GLN A 137 -23.62 -25.11 -34.56
C GLN A 137 -23.69 -25.93 -33.28
N ARG A 138 -23.61 -27.26 -33.39
CA ARG A 138 -23.60 -28.17 -32.24
C ARG A 138 -22.37 -27.96 -31.36
N ALA A 139 -21.19 -27.88 -31.97
CA ALA A 139 -19.95 -27.63 -31.26
C ALA A 139 -19.99 -26.29 -30.50
N GLY A 140 -20.45 -25.22 -31.16
CA GLY A 140 -20.60 -23.90 -30.53
C GLY A 140 -21.60 -23.92 -29.37
N LEU A 141 -22.73 -24.60 -29.53
CA LEU A 141 -23.73 -24.71 -28.48
C LEU A 141 -23.22 -25.51 -27.27
N LEU A 142 -22.48 -26.61 -27.51
CA LEU A 142 -21.86 -27.38 -26.44
C LEU A 142 -20.81 -26.56 -25.68
N ALA A 143 -20.01 -25.75 -26.37
CA ALA A 143 -19.05 -24.85 -25.75
C ALA A 143 -19.74 -23.78 -24.88
N GLN A 144 -20.87 -23.21 -25.35
CA GLN A 144 -21.67 -22.27 -24.54
C GLN A 144 -22.26 -22.93 -23.29
N LEU A 145 -22.56 -24.23 -23.34
CA LEU A 145 -23.01 -25.02 -22.20
C LEU A 145 -21.85 -25.49 -21.29
N GLY A 146 -20.61 -25.07 -21.54
CA GLY A 146 -19.43 -25.50 -20.78
C GLY A 146 -18.97 -26.94 -21.07
N ARG A 147 -19.62 -27.63 -22.02
CA ARG A 147 -19.29 -29.01 -22.43
C ARG A 147 -18.16 -28.99 -23.46
N HIS A 148 -16.99 -28.48 -23.05
CA HIS A 148 -15.87 -28.22 -23.95
C HIS A 148 -15.30 -29.49 -24.59
N ASP A 149 -15.22 -30.63 -23.89
CA ASP A 149 -14.75 -31.89 -24.50
C ASP A 149 -15.68 -32.38 -25.63
N ASP A 150 -17.00 -32.30 -25.43
CA ASP A 150 -17.98 -32.65 -26.46
C ASP A 150 -17.93 -31.67 -27.65
N ALA A 151 -17.70 -30.38 -27.36
CA ALA A 151 -17.50 -29.37 -28.39
C ALA A 151 -16.25 -29.67 -29.23
N LEU A 152 -15.13 -30.04 -28.59
CA LEU A 152 -13.91 -30.45 -29.29
C LEU A 152 -14.15 -31.65 -30.20
N ALA A 153 -14.85 -32.68 -29.73
CA ALA A 153 -15.16 -33.84 -30.56
C ALA A 153 -16.01 -33.47 -31.81
N ALA A 154 -16.93 -32.51 -31.68
CA ALA A 154 -17.71 -32.02 -32.80
C ALA A 154 -16.88 -31.14 -33.76
N TYR A 155 -15.98 -30.29 -33.24
CA TYR A 155 -15.03 -29.53 -34.06
C TYR A 155 -14.01 -30.41 -34.77
N ASP A 156 -13.52 -31.47 -34.12
CA ASP A 156 -12.60 -32.44 -34.73
C ASP A 156 -13.26 -33.11 -35.94
N ARG A 157 -14.49 -33.60 -35.78
CA ARG A 157 -15.27 -34.16 -36.92
C ARG A 157 -15.48 -33.15 -38.05
N LEU A 158 -15.75 -31.89 -37.72
CA LEU A 158 -15.89 -30.83 -38.73
C LEU A 158 -14.57 -30.58 -39.47
N LEU A 159 -13.45 -30.59 -38.76
CA LEU A 159 -12.11 -30.35 -39.32
C LEU A 159 -11.58 -31.56 -40.10
N ASP A 160 -12.03 -32.78 -39.78
CA ASP A 160 -11.77 -33.97 -40.61
C ASP A 160 -12.43 -33.84 -41.99
N ILE A 161 -13.63 -33.23 -42.04
CA ILE A 161 -14.39 -33.02 -43.27
C ILE A 161 -13.91 -31.78 -44.02
N ASN A 162 -13.62 -30.70 -43.30
CA ASN A 162 -13.18 -29.43 -43.84
C ASN A 162 -11.94 -28.90 -43.08
N PRO A 163 -10.73 -29.41 -43.41
CA PRO A 163 -9.50 -28.99 -42.75
C PRO A 163 -9.15 -27.50 -42.94
N GLY A 164 -9.78 -26.84 -43.92
CA GLY A 164 -9.59 -25.43 -44.26
C GLY A 164 -10.53 -24.48 -43.52
N SER A 165 -11.31 -24.94 -42.54
CA SER A 165 -12.19 -24.06 -41.77
C SER A 165 -11.42 -23.32 -40.67
N ALA A 166 -10.95 -22.11 -40.98
CA ALA A 166 -10.28 -21.23 -39.99
C ALA A 166 -11.20 -20.87 -38.82
N GLU A 167 -12.50 -20.71 -39.07
CA GLU A 167 -13.50 -20.43 -38.03
C GLU A 167 -13.65 -21.60 -37.04
N ALA A 168 -13.70 -22.85 -37.54
CA ALA A 168 -13.74 -24.03 -36.69
C ALA A 168 -12.44 -24.20 -35.88
N LEU A 169 -11.27 -23.92 -36.48
CA LEU A 169 -9.99 -23.93 -35.76
C LEU A 169 -9.94 -22.88 -34.64
N LEU A 170 -10.45 -21.67 -34.90
CA LEU A 170 -10.54 -20.61 -33.89
C LEU A 170 -11.44 -21.02 -32.73
N LYS A 171 -12.66 -21.51 -33.00
CA LYS A 171 -13.59 -21.93 -31.95
C LYS A 171 -13.13 -23.16 -31.17
N ARG A 172 -12.41 -24.07 -31.85
CA ARG A 172 -11.70 -25.17 -31.19
C ARG A 172 -10.60 -24.65 -30.25
N SER A 173 -9.83 -23.64 -30.67
CA SER A 173 -8.82 -22.99 -29.83
C SER A 173 -9.42 -22.41 -28.55
N GLU A 174 -10.54 -21.67 -28.67
CA GLU A 174 -11.27 -21.10 -27.53
C GLU A 174 -11.67 -22.19 -26.51
N SER A 175 -12.16 -23.34 -27.01
CA SER A 175 -12.55 -24.48 -26.16
C SER A 175 -11.36 -25.18 -25.51
N LEU A 176 -10.24 -25.33 -26.23
CA LEU A 176 -8.99 -25.87 -25.66
C LEU A 176 -8.42 -24.97 -24.57
N ARG A 177 -8.46 -23.65 -24.79
CA ARG A 177 -8.02 -22.66 -23.80
C ARG A 177 -8.86 -22.73 -22.53
N ALA A 178 -10.20 -22.85 -22.67
CA ALA A 178 -11.09 -23.04 -21.53
C ALA A 178 -10.81 -24.32 -20.72
N LEU A 179 -10.26 -25.36 -21.36
CA LEU A 179 -9.80 -26.60 -20.71
C LEU A 179 -8.35 -26.53 -20.16
N GLY A 180 -7.69 -25.36 -20.22
CA GLY A 180 -6.29 -25.20 -19.82
C GLY A 180 -5.28 -25.81 -20.79
N ARG A 181 -5.70 -26.23 -21.99
CA ARG A 181 -4.87 -26.86 -23.03
C ARG A 181 -4.29 -25.80 -23.98
N ALA A 182 -3.63 -24.78 -23.43
CA ALA A 182 -3.17 -23.62 -24.18
C ALA A 182 -2.15 -23.95 -25.29
N ALA A 183 -1.31 -24.98 -25.11
CA ALA A 183 -0.36 -25.40 -26.15
C ALA A 183 -1.07 -25.93 -27.42
N ASP A 184 -2.10 -26.76 -27.24
CA ASP A 184 -2.93 -27.27 -28.34
C ASP A 184 -3.75 -26.15 -28.99
N ALA A 185 -4.21 -25.19 -28.18
CA ALA A 185 -4.94 -24.02 -28.65
C ALA A 185 -4.05 -23.18 -29.58
N LEU A 186 -2.76 -23.02 -29.24
CA LEU A 186 -1.81 -22.27 -30.06
C LEU A 186 -1.63 -22.91 -31.45
N VAL A 187 -1.55 -24.25 -31.51
CA VAL A 187 -1.48 -24.98 -32.78
C VAL A 187 -2.71 -24.71 -33.65
N CYS A 188 -3.89 -24.62 -33.05
CA CYS A 188 -5.12 -24.27 -33.76
C CYS A 188 -5.08 -22.84 -34.29
N CYS A 189 -4.62 -21.88 -33.48
CA CYS A 189 -4.46 -20.49 -33.90
C CYS A 189 -3.44 -20.35 -35.04
N ASP A 190 -2.30 -21.04 -34.98
CA ASP A 190 -1.27 -20.99 -36.03
C ASP A 190 -1.80 -21.57 -37.36
N ARG A 191 -2.58 -22.66 -37.31
CA ARG A 191 -3.28 -23.20 -38.49
C ARG A 191 -4.38 -22.28 -39.00
N ALA A 192 -5.18 -21.66 -38.13
CA ALA A 192 -6.20 -20.71 -38.54
C ALA A 192 -5.57 -19.49 -39.23
N LEU A 193 -4.44 -19.01 -38.72
CA LEU A 193 -3.67 -17.90 -39.29
C LEU A 193 -3.07 -18.25 -40.65
N SER A 194 -2.60 -19.48 -40.86
CA SER A 194 -2.07 -19.91 -42.16
C SER A 194 -3.15 -20.03 -43.25
N ILE A 195 -4.40 -20.30 -42.85
CA ILE A 195 -5.54 -20.39 -43.76
C ILE A 195 -6.14 -19.01 -44.06
N ALA A 196 -6.46 -18.24 -43.02
CA ALA A 196 -7.21 -16.98 -43.15
C ALA A 196 -6.30 -15.75 -43.31
N GLY A 197 -4.97 -15.90 -43.19
CA GLY A 197 -4.05 -14.78 -43.10
C GLY A 197 -4.25 -13.98 -41.80
N ARG A 198 -3.78 -12.73 -41.79
CA ARG A 198 -3.91 -11.83 -40.62
C ARG A 198 -5.38 -11.43 -40.42
N SER A 199 -6.09 -12.20 -39.59
CA SER A 199 -7.46 -11.92 -39.15
C SER A 199 -7.46 -11.37 -37.72
N PHE A 200 -8.33 -10.38 -37.47
CA PHE A 200 -8.49 -9.76 -36.16
C PHE A 200 -8.78 -10.79 -35.06
N ASP A 201 -9.77 -11.66 -35.26
CA ASP A 201 -10.20 -12.64 -34.25
C ASP A 201 -9.13 -13.69 -33.96
N VAL A 202 -8.41 -14.13 -35.00
CA VAL A 202 -7.33 -15.11 -34.85
C VAL A 202 -6.16 -14.50 -34.07
N LEU A 203 -5.77 -13.26 -34.38
CA LEU A 203 -4.70 -12.56 -33.67
C LEU A 203 -5.08 -12.27 -32.21
N ARG A 204 -6.34 -11.87 -31.95
CA ARG A 204 -6.87 -11.67 -30.60
C ARG A 204 -6.81 -12.95 -29.78
N GLU A 205 -7.36 -14.06 -30.30
CA GLU A 205 -7.36 -15.33 -29.54
C GLU A 205 -5.95 -15.89 -29.38
N ARG A 206 -5.09 -15.78 -30.41
CA ARG A 206 -3.68 -16.17 -30.31
C ARG A 206 -2.95 -15.37 -29.22
N GLY A 207 -3.22 -14.07 -29.10
CA GLY A 207 -2.70 -13.23 -28.02
C GLY A 207 -3.13 -13.75 -26.64
N ARG A 208 -4.39 -14.15 -26.47
CA ARG A 208 -4.90 -14.71 -25.21
C ARG A 208 -4.22 -16.02 -24.85
N VAL A 209 -4.11 -16.93 -25.82
CA VAL A 209 -3.39 -18.21 -25.66
C VAL A 209 -1.92 -17.99 -25.31
N LEU A 210 -1.23 -17.06 -25.98
CA LEU A 210 0.18 -16.76 -25.71
C LEU A 210 0.38 -16.19 -24.30
N ARG A 211 -0.54 -15.35 -23.81
CA ARG A 211 -0.51 -14.84 -22.44
C ARG A 211 -0.66 -15.95 -21.42
N GLU A 212 -1.60 -16.89 -21.60
CA GLU A 212 -1.76 -18.05 -20.71
C GLU A 212 -0.53 -18.98 -20.70
N LEU A 213 0.22 -19.03 -21.81
CA LEU A 213 1.50 -19.74 -21.90
C LEU A 213 2.68 -18.97 -21.29
N GLY A 214 2.46 -17.81 -20.67
CA GLY A 214 3.51 -16.94 -20.12
C GLY A 214 4.35 -16.23 -21.19
N ARG A 215 3.96 -16.28 -22.48
CA ARG A 215 4.67 -15.66 -23.59
C ARG A 215 4.18 -14.23 -23.81
N PHE A 216 4.32 -13.40 -22.78
CA PHE A 216 3.69 -12.08 -22.69
C PHE A 216 4.09 -11.13 -23.83
N GLN A 217 5.37 -11.10 -24.22
CA GLN A 217 5.83 -10.28 -25.35
C GLN A 217 5.15 -10.67 -26.67
N HIS A 218 5.06 -11.97 -26.96
CA HIS A 218 4.35 -12.41 -28.16
C HIS A 218 2.85 -12.11 -28.07
N ALA A 219 2.26 -12.15 -26.87
CA ALA A 219 0.87 -11.76 -26.68
C ALA A 219 0.65 -10.28 -27.05
N THR A 220 1.49 -9.37 -26.54
CA THR A 220 1.39 -7.93 -26.85
C THR A 220 1.62 -7.63 -28.33
N ASP A 221 2.54 -8.33 -28.99
CA ASP A 221 2.77 -8.22 -30.43
C ASP A 221 1.52 -8.63 -31.24
N ASN A 222 0.86 -9.74 -30.87
CA ASN A 222 -0.34 -10.22 -31.56
C ASN A 222 -1.53 -9.27 -31.34
N TYR A 223 -1.71 -8.75 -30.13
CA TYR A 223 -2.70 -7.73 -29.88
C TYR A 223 -2.40 -6.43 -30.65
N GLY A 224 -1.13 -6.05 -30.79
CA GLY A 224 -0.71 -4.92 -31.64
C GLY A 224 -1.09 -5.12 -33.11
N LEU A 225 -0.88 -6.32 -33.65
CA LEU A 225 -1.32 -6.68 -34.99
C LEU A 225 -2.85 -6.65 -35.12
N ALA A 226 -3.59 -7.16 -34.13
CA ALA A 226 -5.05 -7.08 -34.12
C ALA A 226 -5.53 -5.62 -34.13
N LEU A 227 -4.92 -4.75 -33.32
CA LEU A 227 -5.23 -3.32 -33.27
C LEU A 227 -4.85 -2.57 -34.56
N SER A 228 -3.88 -3.05 -35.34
CA SER A 228 -3.61 -2.49 -36.67
C SER A 228 -4.71 -2.80 -37.69
N LEU A 229 -5.47 -3.88 -37.49
CA LEU A 229 -6.60 -4.26 -38.33
C LEU A 229 -7.89 -3.56 -37.89
N VAL A 230 -8.12 -3.49 -36.56
CA VAL A 230 -9.28 -2.82 -35.97
C VAL A 230 -8.79 -1.84 -34.89
N PRO A 231 -8.44 -0.60 -35.28
CA PRO A 231 -8.04 0.44 -34.34
C PRO A 231 -9.15 0.76 -33.35
N GLY A 232 -8.81 0.99 -32.08
CA GLY A 232 -9.76 1.41 -31.06
C GLY A 232 -10.63 0.29 -30.45
N SER A 233 -10.33 -0.98 -30.71
CA SER A 233 -10.99 -2.09 -30.00
C SER A 233 -10.68 -2.01 -28.50
N ALA A 234 -11.65 -1.57 -27.70
CA ALA A 234 -11.51 -1.42 -26.26
C ALA A 234 -11.11 -2.73 -25.56
N GLU A 235 -11.70 -3.85 -25.98
CA GLU A 235 -11.37 -5.19 -25.48
C GLU A 235 -9.90 -5.55 -25.74
N VAL A 236 -9.41 -5.38 -26.97
CA VAL A 236 -8.03 -5.75 -27.31
C VAL A 236 -7.02 -4.81 -26.67
N LEU A 237 -7.34 -3.51 -26.56
CA LEU A 237 -6.54 -2.56 -25.78
C LEU A 237 -6.45 -2.99 -24.31
N PHE A 238 -7.57 -3.37 -23.70
CA PHE A 238 -7.57 -3.90 -22.34
C PHE A 238 -6.71 -5.17 -22.22
N LEU A 239 -6.89 -6.15 -23.10
CA LEU A 239 -6.13 -7.40 -23.08
C LEU A 239 -4.62 -7.17 -23.26
N ARG A 240 -4.22 -6.23 -24.13
CA ARG A 240 -2.83 -5.85 -24.31
C ARG A 240 -2.28 -5.11 -23.09
N GLY A 241 -3.07 -4.21 -22.50
CA GLY A 241 -2.72 -3.53 -21.27
C GLY A 241 -2.46 -4.48 -20.11
N VAL A 242 -3.29 -5.52 -19.95
CA VAL A 242 -3.05 -6.57 -18.94
C VAL A 242 -1.76 -7.34 -19.24
N ALA A 243 -1.49 -7.69 -20.51
CA ALA A 243 -0.25 -8.36 -20.88
C ALA A 243 1.00 -7.47 -20.66
N PHE A 244 0.87 -6.15 -20.77
CA PHE A 244 1.94 -5.21 -20.38
C PHE A 244 2.17 -5.18 -18.87
N LEU A 245 1.13 -5.32 -18.03
CA LEU A 245 1.32 -5.49 -16.59
C LEU A 245 2.08 -6.79 -16.27
N ASP A 246 1.78 -7.89 -16.97
CA ASP A 246 2.50 -9.15 -16.82
C ASP A 246 3.99 -9.05 -17.26
N LEU A 247 4.31 -8.11 -18.17
CA LEU A 247 5.67 -7.76 -18.58
C LEU A 247 6.39 -6.79 -17.63
N HIS A 248 5.72 -6.33 -16.57
CA HIS A 248 6.20 -5.24 -15.71
C HIS A 248 6.44 -3.92 -16.48
N GLU A 249 5.58 -3.62 -17.46
CA GLU A 249 5.58 -2.38 -18.23
C GLU A 249 4.33 -1.52 -17.92
N PRO A 250 4.17 -1.00 -16.68
CA PRO A 250 2.94 -0.30 -16.28
C PRO A 250 2.66 0.98 -17.05
N GLY A 251 3.69 1.62 -17.63
CA GLY A 251 3.53 2.79 -18.50
C GLY A 251 2.78 2.46 -19.80
N ASN A 252 3.14 1.36 -20.47
CA ASN A 252 2.47 0.88 -21.68
C ASN A 252 1.06 0.38 -21.36
N ALA A 253 0.91 -0.34 -20.23
CA ALA A 253 -0.39 -0.79 -19.74
C ALA A 253 -1.35 0.38 -19.52
N LEU A 254 -0.89 1.44 -18.83
CA LEU A 254 -1.69 2.62 -18.56
C LEU A 254 -2.14 3.34 -19.84
N ALA A 255 -1.27 3.43 -20.85
CA ALA A 255 -1.61 4.02 -22.14
C ALA A 255 -2.75 3.24 -22.82
N ASP A 256 -2.67 1.92 -22.82
CA ASP A 256 -3.68 1.03 -23.40
C ASP A 256 -5.01 1.08 -22.63
N PHE A 257 -4.98 1.06 -21.30
CA PHE A 257 -6.21 1.21 -20.51
C PHE A 257 -6.87 2.57 -20.74
N ASN A 258 -6.08 3.65 -20.87
CA ASN A 258 -6.60 4.97 -21.23
C ASN A 258 -7.26 4.99 -22.61
N ALA A 259 -6.65 4.36 -23.61
CA ALA A 259 -7.25 4.21 -24.92
C ALA A 259 -8.53 3.35 -24.88
N ALA A 260 -8.54 2.26 -24.10
CA ALA A 260 -9.73 1.42 -23.90
C ALA A 260 -10.88 2.20 -23.27
N MET A 261 -10.60 3.04 -22.27
CA MET A 261 -11.58 3.92 -21.63
C MET A 261 -12.06 5.06 -22.53
N ALA A 262 -11.22 5.54 -23.45
CA ALA A 262 -11.64 6.54 -24.44
C ALA A 262 -12.62 5.92 -25.46
N ALA A 263 -12.39 4.66 -25.84
CA ALA A 263 -13.29 3.90 -26.70
C ALA A 263 -14.58 3.44 -25.97
N SER A 264 -14.50 3.11 -24.68
CA SER A 264 -15.63 2.70 -23.86
C SER A 264 -15.53 3.31 -22.44
N PRO A 265 -16.17 4.48 -22.20
CA PRO A 265 -16.04 5.20 -20.93
C PRO A 265 -16.58 4.48 -19.69
N SER A 266 -17.45 3.48 -19.82
CA SER A 266 -17.98 2.69 -18.70
C SER A 266 -17.28 1.34 -18.55
N PHE A 267 -16.13 1.12 -19.21
CA PHE A 267 -15.40 -0.15 -19.13
C PHE A 267 -14.69 -0.30 -17.78
N VAL A 268 -15.40 -0.86 -16.79
CA VAL A 268 -14.95 -0.99 -15.40
C VAL A 268 -13.60 -1.68 -15.27
N ASP A 269 -13.40 -2.81 -15.97
CA ASP A 269 -12.12 -3.55 -15.90
C ASP A 269 -10.93 -2.69 -16.36
N ALA A 270 -11.09 -1.90 -17.41
CA ALA A 270 -10.03 -0.99 -17.88
C ALA A 270 -9.79 0.16 -16.88
N ILE A 271 -10.85 0.69 -16.24
CA ILE A 271 -10.70 1.72 -15.21
C ILE A 271 -9.97 1.14 -14.00
N TYR A 272 -10.39 -0.01 -13.49
CA TYR A 272 -9.75 -0.67 -12.35
C TYR A 272 -8.29 -1.03 -12.64
N ASN A 273 -7.98 -1.70 -13.76
CA ASN A 273 -6.61 -2.08 -14.07
C ASN A 273 -5.71 -0.87 -14.37
N SER A 274 -6.28 0.27 -14.83
CA SER A 274 -5.53 1.54 -14.87
C SER A 274 -5.12 2.04 -13.49
N SER A 275 -5.94 1.79 -12.44
CA SER A 275 -5.58 2.10 -11.06
C SER A 275 -4.41 1.25 -10.56
N VAL A 276 -4.35 -0.02 -10.96
CA VAL A 276 -3.23 -0.92 -10.65
C VAL A 276 -1.94 -0.46 -11.34
N ALA A 277 -2.02 -0.08 -12.62
CA ALA A 277 -0.88 0.47 -13.35
C ALA A 277 -0.36 1.79 -12.74
N LEU A 278 -1.27 2.67 -12.30
CA LEU A 278 -0.92 3.93 -11.64
C LEU A 278 -0.27 3.70 -10.27
N GLU A 279 -0.72 2.69 -9.52
CA GLU A 279 -0.14 2.31 -8.25
C GLU A 279 1.33 1.87 -8.44
N GLN A 280 1.60 0.98 -9.40
CA GLN A 280 2.96 0.51 -9.71
C GLN A 280 3.89 1.64 -10.17
N LEU A 281 3.33 2.73 -10.69
CA LEU A 281 4.05 3.95 -11.08
C LEU A 281 4.20 4.96 -9.93
N GLY A 282 3.73 4.67 -8.72
CA GLY A 282 3.75 5.59 -7.58
C GLY A 282 2.78 6.78 -7.71
N ARG A 283 1.84 6.73 -8.67
CA ARG A 283 0.87 7.81 -8.95
C ARG A 283 -0.38 7.64 -8.09
N HIS A 284 -0.20 7.69 -6.77
CA HIS A 284 -1.23 7.35 -5.78
C HIS A 284 -2.47 8.26 -5.84
N GLN A 285 -2.29 9.56 -6.08
CA GLN A 285 -3.42 10.49 -6.20
C GLN A 285 -4.34 10.17 -7.39
N GLU A 286 -3.75 9.72 -8.51
CA GLU A 286 -4.52 9.31 -9.69
C GLU A 286 -5.12 7.91 -9.51
N THR A 287 -4.44 7.03 -8.76
CA THR A 287 -4.98 5.72 -8.36
C THR A 287 -6.29 5.89 -7.61
N LEU A 288 -6.34 6.78 -6.61
CA LEU A 288 -7.57 7.11 -5.89
C LEU A 288 -8.69 7.54 -6.83
N ALA A 289 -8.42 8.45 -7.77
CA ALA A 289 -9.42 8.93 -8.73
C ALA A 289 -9.97 7.82 -9.63
N ARG A 290 -9.13 6.85 -10.03
CA ARG A 290 -9.59 5.67 -10.79
C ARG A 290 -10.45 4.75 -9.95
N CYS A 291 -10.05 4.46 -8.71
CA CYS A 291 -10.85 3.65 -7.80
C CYS A 291 -12.21 4.31 -7.51
N ASP A 292 -12.25 5.61 -7.24
CA ASP A 292 -13.50 6.35 -7.00
C ASP A 292 -14.45 6.26 -8.20
N ARG A 293 -13.91 6.30 -9.43
CA ARG A 293 -14.70 6.12 -10.65
C ARG A 293 -15.25 4.70 -10.80
N VAL A 294 -14.48 3.67 -10.45
CA VAL A 294 -14.99 2.27 -10.39
C VAL A 294 -16.12 2.18 -9.39
N LEU A 295 -15.93 2.69 -8.19
CA LEU A 295 -16.90 2.62 -7.09
C LEU A 295 -18.16 3.44 -7.33
N ALA A 296 -18.10 4.47 -8.18
CA ALA A 296 -19.28 5.20 -8.63
C ALA A 296 -20.17 4.37 -9.57
N ILE A 297 -19.60 3.40 -10.29
CA ILE A 297 -20.32 2.50 -11.21
C ILE A 297 -20.72 1.21 -10.46
N GLU A 298 -19.79 0.64 -9.70
CA GLU A 298 -19.93 -0.60 -8.95
C GLU A 298 -19.54 -0.38 -7.47
N PRO A 299 -20.49 0.06 -6.62
CA PRO A 299 -20.20 0.41 -5.21
C PRO A 299 -19.62 -0.72 -4.35
N ASN A 300 -19.87 -1.98 -4.73
CA ASN A 300 -19.43 -3.18 -4.01
C ASN A 300 -18.21 -3.85 -4.67
N HIS A 301 -17.38 -3.13 -5.43
CA HIS A 301 -16.20 -3.70 -6.06
C HIS A 301 -15.04 -3.85 -5.06
N ALA A 302 -14.90 -5.03 -4.44
CA ALA A 302 -13.94 -5.32 -3.36
C ALA A 302 -12.49 -4.90 -3.68
N LYS A 303 -11.98 -5.29 -4.87
CA LYS A 303 -10.59 -4.97 -5.26
C LYS A 303 -10.34 -3.47 -5.47
N ALA A 304 -11.36 -2.70 -5.81
CA ALA A 304 -11.23 -1.25 -6.00
C ALA A 304 -11.19 -0.53 -4.65
N HIS A 305 -12.01 -0.99 -3.68
CA HIS A 305 -11.90 -0.57 -2.27
C HIS A 305 -10.52 -0.88 -1.70
N ALA A 306 -10.00 -2.10 -1.93
CA ALA A 306 -8.66 -2.48 -1.47
C ALA A 306 -7.57 -1.59 -2.08
N ASN A 307 -7.57 -1.39 -3.40
CA ASN A 307 -6.55 -0.56 -4.06
C ASN A 307 -6.67 0.93 -3.70
N ARG A 308 -7.90 1.41 -3.45
CA ARG A 308 -8.14 2.74 -2.87
C ARG A 308 -7.51 2.87 -1.48
N GLY A 309 -7.62 1.81 -0.67
CA GLY A 309 -6.98 1.73 0.64
C GLY A 309 -5.46 1.83 0.56
N ASN A 310 -4.84 1.07 -0.36
CA ASN A 310 -3.39 1.12 -0.60
C ASN A 310 -2.94 2.55 -0.96
N ALA A 311 -3.62 3.17 -1.93
CA ALA A 311 -3.30 4.52 -2.38
C ALA A 311 -3.49 5.59 -1.29
N ALA A 312 -4.52 5.46 -0.44
CA ALA A 312 -4.74 6.36 0.68
C ALA A 312 -3.62 6.27 1.74
N CYS A 313 -3.21 5.05 2.10
CA CYS A 313 -2.07 4.83 3.02
C CYS A 313 -0.76 5.40 2.47
N HIS A 314 -0.46 5.20 1.18
CA HIS A 314 0.74 5.80 0.56
C HIS A 314 0.73 7.34 0.55
N LEU A 315 -0.46 7.96 0.65
CA LEU A 315 -0.62 9.41 0.78
C LEU A 315 -0.64 9.88 2.24
N GLY A 316 -0.35 9.00 3.22
CA GLY A 316 -0.40 9.30 4.65
C GLY A 316 -1.81 9.45 5.21
N ARG A 317 -2.84 9.00 4.49
CA ARG A 317 -4.25 9.04 4.91
C ARG A 317 -4.71 7.70 5.45
N ASP A 318 -4.03 7.22 6.50
CA ASP A 318 -4.25 5.87 7.03
C ASP A 318 -5.68 5.63 7.54
N GLY A 319 -6.37 6.67 8.01
CA GLY A 319 -7.80 6.58 8.39
C GLY A 319 -8.71 6.28 7.20
N ASP A 320 -8.52 6.97 6.08
CA ASP A 320 -9.25 6.72 4.82
C ASP A 320 -8.89 5.35 4.25
N GLY A 321 -7.62 4.95 4.39
CA GLY A 321 -7.11 3.64 4.03
C GLY A 321 -7.84 2.52 4.78
N ALA A 322 -7.84 2.60 6.11
CA ALA A 322 -8.52 1.66 6.99
C ALA A 322 -10.02 1.54 6.67
N GLN A 323 -10.71 2.66 6.40
CA GLN A 323 -12.11 2.64 6.00
C GLN A 323 -12.32 1.91 4.67
N SER A 324 -11.43 2.13 3.69
CA SER A 324 -11.53 1.49 2.37
C SER A 324 -11.29 -0.02 2.47
N TYR A 325 -10.31 -0.46 3.27
CA TYR A 325 -10.11 -1.89 3.51
C TYR A 325 -11.29 -2.55 4.23
N ALA A 326 -11.88 -1.87 5.22
CA ALA A 326 -13.09 -2.37 5.88
C ALA A 326 -14.23 -2.59 4.87
N ARG A 327 -14.42 -1.68 3.90
CA ARG A 327 -15.40 -1.86 2.81
C ARG A 327 -15.04 -3.00 1.86
N ALA A 328 -13.77 -3.23 1.58
CA ALA A 328 -13.35 -4.39 0.81
C ALA A 328 -13.69 -5.70 1.55
N LEU A 329 -13.47 -5.74 2.87
CA LEU A 329 -13.75 -6.89 3.73
C LEU A 329 -15.25 -7.10 4.01
N ASP A 330 -16.09 -6.07 3.89
CA ASP A 330 -17.56 -6.21 3.90
C ASP A 330 -18.04 -7.06 2.70
N VAL A 331 -17.33 -7.00 1.57
CA VAL A 331 -17.67 -7.72 0.33
C VAL A 331 -16.95 -9.06 0.22
N GLU A 332 -15.64 -9.07 0.48
CA GLU A 332 -14.79 -10.27 0.46
C GLU A 332 -14.14 -10.44 1.84
N PRO A 333 -14.82 -11.09 2.79
CA PRO A 333 -14.39 -11.11 4.18
C PRO A 333 -13.04 -11.80 4.37
N ASP A 334 -12.74 -12.84 3.60
CA ASP A 334 -11.61 -13.73 3.86
C ASP A 334 -10.36 -13.40 3.02
N SER A 335 -10.27 -12.15 2.55
CA SER A 335 -9.12 -11.67 1.80
C SER A 335 -7.90 -11.42 2.71
N LEU A 336 -7.02 -12.40 2.81
CA LEU A 336 -5.84 -12.40 3.69
C LEU A 336 -4.95 -11.16 3.52
N GLY A 337 -4.64 -10.80 2.26
CA GLY A 337 -3.81 -9.62 1.97
C GLY A 337 -4.47 -8.32 2.42
N VAL A 338 -5.80 -8.21 2.26
CA VAL A 338 -6.55 -7.03 2.71
C VAL A 338 -6.63 -6.97 4.23
N LEU A 339 -6.76 -8.11 4.93
CA LEU A 339 -6.70 -8.15 6.40
C LEU A 339 -5.37 -7.62 6.94
N CYS A 340 -4.24 -8.01 6.34
CA CYS A 340 -2.91 -7.52 6.74
C CYS A 340 -2.71 -6.03 6.43
N ASN A 341 -3.16 -5.56 5.26
CA ASN A 341 -3.10 -4.14 4.91
C ASN A 341 -4.01 -3.30 5.84
N TYR A 342 -5.19 -3.82 6.18
CA TYR A 342 -6.09 -3.23 7.15
C TYR A 342 -5.46 -3.13 8.54
N ALA A 343 -4.87 -4.21 9.04
CA ALA A 343 -4.15 -4.22 10.31
C ALA A 343 -2.99 -3.21 10.32
N SER A 344 -2.22 -3.11 9.23
CA SER A 344 -1.16 -2.11 9.10
C SER A 344 -1.68 -0.67 9.16
N ALA A 345 -2.79 -0.37 8.48
CA ALA A 345 -3.42 0.95 8.58
C ALA A 345 -3.96 1.24 9.99
N LEU A 346 -4.52 0.23 10.66
CA LEU A 346 -5.00 0.33 12.04
C LEU A 346 -3.86 0.60 13.05
N ILE A 347 -2.67 0.03 12.84
CA ILE A 347 -1.46 0.38 13.60
C ILE A 347 -1.16 1.87 13.48
N SER A 348 -1.12 2.40 12.25
CA SER A 348 -0.81 3.83 12.01
C SER A 348 -1.79 4.79 12.69
N ILE A 349 -3.07 4.39 12.82
CA ILE A 349 -4.10 5.18 13.53
C ILE A 349 -4.30 4.76 15.00
N LYS A 350 -3.37 3.99 15.56
CA LYS A 350 -3.31 3.55 16.97
C LYS A 350 -4.50 2.71 17.46
N ARG A 351 -5.19 2.03 16.55
CA ARG A 351 -6.26 1.06 16.87
C ARG A 351 -5.67 -0.34 17.00
N HIS A 352 -4.78 -0.52 17.97
CA HIS A 352 -3.94 -1.73 18.09
C HIS A 352 -4.75 -3.01 18.35
N ASP A 353 -5.83 -2.94 19.13
CA ASP A 353 -6.66 -4.13 19.41
C ASP A 353 -7.41 -4.61 18.16
N ASP A 354 -7.93 -3.68 17.35
CA ASP A 354 -8.57 -4.02 16.08
C ASP A 354 -7.54 -4.58 15.08
N ALA A 355 -6.32 -4.03 15.07
CA ALA A 355 -5.23 -4.52 14.23
C ALA A 355 -4.87 -5.96 14.59
N ARG A 356 -4.79 -6.26 15.90
CA ARG A 356 -4.55 -7.63 16.40
C ARG A 356 -5.64 -8.58 15.95
N GLN A 357 -6.92 -8.22 16.10
CA GLN A 357 -8.05 -9.05 15.69
C GLN A 357 -8.02 -9.35 14.19
N ALA A 358 -7.66 -8.37 13.35
CA ALA A 358 -7.52 -8.59 11.91
C ALA A 358 -6.39 -9.58 11.58
N CYS A 359 -5.23 -9.49 12.25
CA CYS A 359 -4.15 -10.47 12.09
C CYS A 359 -4.56 -11.87 12.58
N GLU A 360 -5.19 -11.98 13.75
CA GLU A 360 -5.67 -13.26 14.30
C GLU A 360 -6.69 -13.92 13.38
N ARG A 361 -7.56 -13.13 12.76
CA ARG A 361 -8.50 -13.62 11.75
C ARG A 361 -7.78 -14.16 10.50
N ALA A 362 -6.76 -13.47 10.01
CA ALA A 362 -5.95 -13.95 8.88
C ALA A 362 -5.26 -15.29 9.22
N LEU A 363 -4.69 -15.41 10.43
CA LEU A 363 -4.04 -16.64 10.90
C LEU A 363 -5.04 -17.78 11.18
N ALA A 364 -6.29 -17.47 11.54
CA ALA A 364 -7.33 -18.47 11.69
C ALA A 364 -7.77 -19.05 10.33
N LEU A 365 -7.74 -18.24 9.27
CA LEU A 365 -8.03 -18.67 7.90
C LEU A 365 -6.85 -19.47 7.31
N GLU A 366 -5.62 -18.97 7.49
CA GLU A 366 -4.39 -19.59 7.02
C GLU A 366 -3.27 -19.44 8.07
N PRO A 367 -3.00 -20.49 8.89
CA PRO A 367 -2.03 -20.42 9.99
C PRO A 367 -0.60 -20.12 9.57
N ASP A 368 -0.21 -20.48 8.35
CA ASP A 368 1.16 -20.29 7.83
C ASP A 368 1.30 -18.99 7.01
N TYR A 369 0.30 -18.10 7.04
CA TYR A 369 0.33 -16.85 6.28
C TYR A 369 1.30 -15.83 6.89
N VAL A 370 2.57 -15.90 6.45
CA VAL A 370 3.70 -15.10 6.94
C VAL A 370 3.41 -13.60 7.09
N PRO A 371 2.74 -12.90 6.16
CA PRO A 371 2.45 -11.47 6.33
C PRO A 371 1.60 -11.15 7.58
N ALA A 372 0.73 -12.07 8.02
CA ALA A 372 -0.06 -11.87 9.23
C ALA A 372 0.78 -12.00 10.51
N TRP A 373 1.71 -12.97 10.56
CA TRP A 373 2.71 -13.06 11.64
C TRP A 373 3.56 -11.80 11.74
N PHE A 374 4.11 -11.34 10.61
CA PHE A 374 4.90 -10.11 10.58
C PHE A 374 4.10 -8.90 11.07
N THR A 375 2.84 -8.77 10.63
CA THR A 375 2.00 -7.63 11.00
C THR A 375 1.58 -7.70 12.47
N ARG A 376 1.29 -8.90 13.01
CA ARG A 376 0.98 -9.08 14.43
C ARG A 376 2.20 -8.81 15.33
N GLY A 377 3.40 -9.21 14.91
CA GLY A 377 4.65 -8.87 15.60
C GLY A 377 4.86 -7.36 15.71
N ARG A 378 4.52 -6.60 14.65
CA ARG A 378 4.49 -5.12 14.70
C ARG A 378 3.44 -4.59 15.68
N VAL A 379 2.23 -5.16 15.73
CA VAL A 379 1.22 -4.79 16.75
C VAL A 379 1.76 -5.05 18.16
N SER A 380 2.44 -6.17 18.38
CA SER A 380 3.03 -6.54 19.67
C SER A 380 4.14 -5.57 20.09
N LEU A 381 4.99 -5.10 19.15
CA LEU A 381 5.95 -4.01 19.40
C LEU A 381 5.26 -2.72 19.87
N GLU A 382 4.22 -2.27 19.16
CA GLU A 382 3.47 -1.04 19.47
C GLU A 382 2.66 -1.13 20.77
N THR A 383 2.40 -2.34 21.25
CA THR A 383 1.70 -2.61 22.52
C THR A 383 2.63 -3.06 23.64
N HIS A 384 3.96 -2.91 23.45
CA HIS A 384 4.99 -3.25 24.43
C HIS A 384 5.01 -4.73 24.87
N ARG A 385 4.42 -5.63 24.08
CA ARG A 385 4.46 -7.09 24.31
C ARG A 385 5.63 -7.66 23.53
N TYR A 386 6.83 -7.41 24.03
CA TYR A 386 8.05 -7.67 23.30
C TYR A 386 8.34 -9.16 23.12
N ASP A 387 8.03 -10.00 24.10
CA ASP A 387 8.17 -11.46 23.96
C ASP A 387 7.24 -12.02 22.88
N ASP A 388 5.95 -11.64 22.89
CA ASP A 388 5.00 -11.98 21.81
C ASP A 388 5.52 -11.55 20.43
N ALA A 389 6.17 -10.37 20.35
CA ALA A 389 6.74 -9.89 19.10
C ALA A 389 7.92 -10.76 18.63
N LEU A 390 8.77 -11.22 19.55
CA LEU A 390 9.87 -12.13 19.23
C LEU A 390 9.36 -13.47 18.71
N ASP A 391 8.33 -14.04 19.34
CA ASP A 391 7.69 -15.27 18.88
C ASP A 391 7.09 -15.11 17.48
N ASP A 392 6.38 -14.01 17.23
CA ASP A 392 5.80 -13.70 15.92
C ASP A 392 6.88 -13.54 14.84
N PHE A 393 7.97 -12.83 15.13
CA PHE A 393 9.07 -12.68 14.16
C PHE A 393 9.90 -13.96 13.98
N ALA A 394 9.96 -14.84 14.98
CA ALA A 394 10.58 -16.15 14.83
C ALA A 394 9.86 -16.97 13.75
N HIS A 395 8.52 -16.99 13.74
CA HIS A 395 7.74 -17.64 12.67
C HIS A 395 8.01 -17.04 11.28
N VAL A 396 8.16 -15.71 11.19
CA VAL A 396 8.54 -15.06 9.92
C VAL A 396 9.92 -15.52 9.45
N LEU A 397 10.89 -15.59 10.37
CA LEU A 397 12.27 -15.99 10.08
C LEU A 397 12.43 -17.49 9.82
N GLU A 398 11.55 -18.35 10.33
CA GLU A 398 11.49 -19.76 9.97
C GLU A 398 11.12 -19.95 8.48
N ALA A 399 10.13 -19.19 8.00
CA ALA A 399 9.69 -19.23 6.60
C ALA A 399 10.63 -18.46 5.67
N THR A 400 11.13 -17.30 6.13
CA THR A 400 11.99 -16.39 5.36
C THR A 400 13.21 -15.96 6.18
N PRO A 401 14.27 -16.80 6.27
CA PRO A 401 15.43 -16.53 7.13
C PRO A 401 16.20 -15.24 6.80
N ARG A 402 16.08 -14.75 5.56
CA ARG A 402 16.68 -13.49 5.08
C ARG A 402 15.69 -12.33 5.01
N ASP A 403 14.64 -12.33 5.83
CA ASP A 403 13.76 -11.17 5.97
C ASP A 403 14.45 -10.06 6.79
N LYS A 404 14.89 -9.02 6.08
CA LYS A 404 15.56 -7.84 6.67
C LYS A 404 14.71 -7.17 7.76
N LEU A 405 13.42 -6.97 7.50
CA LEU A 405 12.57 -6.20 8.39
C LEU A 405 12.27 -6.97 9.67
N ALA A 406 12.10 -8.30 9.58
CA ALA A 406 11.92 -9.16 10.74
C ALA A 406 13.15 -9.10 11.67
N HIS A 407 14.38 -9.20 11.13
CA HIS A 407 15.61 -9.04 11.92
C HIS A 407 15.70 -7.67 12.60
N PHE A 408 15.37 -6.59 11.88
CA PHE A 408 15.36 -5.24 12.45
C PHE A 408 14.34 -5.07 13.58
N HIS A 409 13.12 -5.58 13.40
CA HIS A 409 12.07 -5.51 14.41
C HIS A 409 12.37 -6.41 15.62
N THR A 410 12.97 -7.59 15.41
CA THR A 410 13.55 -8.42 16.47
C THR A 410 14.61 -7.64 17.27
N GLY A 411 15.51 -6.92 16.60
CA GLY A 411 16.47 -6.04 17.26
C GLY A 411 15.80 -4.98 18.15
N ASN A 412 14.70 -4.37 17.67
CA ASN A 412 13.93 -3.38 18.44
C ASN A 412 13.23 -3.97 19.67
N ALA A 413 12.64 -5.17 19.54
CA ALA A 413 12.07 -5.89 20.68
C ALA A 413 13.15 -6.24 21.73
N LEU A 414 14.26 -6.84 21.29
CA LEU A 414 15.38 -7.21 22.16
C LEU A 414 16.01 -5.99 22.85
N ARG A 415 16.14 -4.86 22.15
CA ARG A 415 16.62 -3.59 22.73
C ARG A 415 15.70 -3.12 23.85
N SER A 416 14.38 -3.21 23.66
CA SER A 416 13.39 -2.82 24.66
C SER A 416 13.39 -3.77 25.87
N LEU A 417 13.64 -5.07 25.64
CA LEU A 417 13.86 -6.08 26.68
C LEU A 417 15.25 -6.02 27.33
N ARG A 418 16.10 -5.06 26.95
CA ARG A 418 17.49 -4.92 27.44
C ARG A 418 18.39 -6.13 27.18
N ARG A 419 18.05 -6.97 26.19
CA ARG A 419 18.86 -8.10 25.69
C ARG A 419 19.88 -7.60 24.66
N HIS A 420 20.85 -6.81 25.13
CA HIS A 420 21.70 -5.96 24.30
C HIS A 420 22.54 -6.70 23.24
N GLU A 421 23.22 -7.78 23.62
CA GLU A 421 24.04 -8.55 22.66
C GLU A 421 23.19 -9.19 21.57
N GLU A 422 22.02 -9.71 21.93
CA GLU A 422 21.09 -10.31 20.97
C GLU A 422 20.49 -9.23 20.04
N ALA A 423 20.16 -8.06 20.57
CA ALA A 423 19.69 -6.93 19.76
C ALA A 423 20.76 -6.48 18.75
N LYS A 424 22.03 -6.38 19.19
CA LYS A 424 23.16 -6.04 18.32
C LYS A 424 23.35 -7.07 17.22
N ALA A 425 23.24 -8.36 17.54
CA ALA A 425 23.31 -9.44 16.57
C ALA A 425 22.15 -9.38 15.56
N ALA A 426 20.92 -9.12 16.00
CA ALA A 426 19.76 -8.99 15.12
C ALA A 426 19.90 -7.79 14.15
N TYR A 427 20.35 -6.63 14.63
CA TYR A 427 20.66 -5.50 13.73
C TYR A 427 21.77 -5.84 12.74
N ALA A 428 22.81 -6.58 13.17
CA ALA A 428 23.87 -7.03 12.27
C ALA A 428 23.35 -7.97 11.17
N GLN A 429 22.36 -8.83 11.45
CA GLN A 429 21.70 -9.64 10.43
C GLN A 429 20.93 -8.79 9.42
N ALA A 430 20.19 -7.78 9.88
CA ALA A 430 19.50 -6.86 8.97
C ALA A 430 20.48 -6.11 8.04
N ILE A 431 21.64 -5.70 8.57
CA ILE A 431 22.73 -5.03 7.83
C ILE A 431 23.45 -6.02 6.88
N ASP A 432 23.63 -7.29 7.25
CA ASP A 432 24.19 -8.31 6.33
C ASP A 432 23.29 -8.51 5.10
N ILE A 433 21.97 -8.48 5.30
CA ILE A 433 21.01 -8.65 4.22
C ILE A 433 20.96 -7.41 3.32
N ASP A 434 21.01 -6.22 3.92
CA ASP A 434 20.98 -4.93 3.22
C ASP A 434 22.00 -3.97 3.87
N PRO A 435 23.24 -3.93 3.33
CA PRO A 435 24.32 -3.11 3.88
C PRO A 435 24.05 -1.61 3.87
N ASP A 436 23.06 -1.13 3.13
CA ASP A 436 22.68 0.29 3.09
C ASP A 436 21.44 0.59 3.95
N TYR A 437 21.01 -0.35 4.81
CA TYR A 437 19.82 -0.16 5.64
C TYR A 437 20.08 0.80 6.82
N VAL A 438 19.98 2.10 6.52
CA VAL A 438 20.27 3.22 7.42
C VAL A 438 19.64 3.09 8.80
N LEU A 439 18.36 2.67 8.89
CA LEU A 439 17.67 2.55 10.17
C LEU A 439 18.30 1.51 11.10
N ALA A 440 18.78 0.38 10.57
CA ALA A 440 19.45 -0.64 11.37
C ALA A 440 20.80 -0.14 11.89
N HIS A 441 21.57 0.57 11.05
CA HIS A 441 22.81 1.22 11.48
C HIS A 441 22.58 2.25 12.59
N CYS A 442 21.61 3.15 12.43
CA CYS A 442 21.27 4.16 13.43
C CYS A 442 20.80 3.51 14.76
N MET A 443 19.93 2.50 14.71
CA MET A 443 19.48 1.82 15.93
C MET A 443 20.60 1.04 16.62
N ARG A 444 21.48 0.39 15.85
CA ARG A 444 22.69 -0.26 16.39
C ARG A 444 23.64 0.76 17.02
N ALA A 445 23.84 1.91 16.39
CA ALA A 445 24.65 3.00 16.94
C ALA A 445 24.12 3.44 18.31
N PHE A 446 22.82 3.74 18.40
CA PHE A 446 22.19 4.13 19.66
C PHE A 446 22.32 3.06 20.74
N LEU A 447 22.13 1.79 20.39
CA LEU A 447 22.31 0.68 21.31
C LEU A 447 23.77 0.61 21.82
N CYS A 448 24.75 0.59 20.92
CA CYS A 448 26.17 0.52 21.25
C CYS A 448 26.59 1.68 22.17
N LEU A 449 26.20 2.92 21.83
CA LEU A 449 26.47 4.09 22.66
C LEU A 449 25.82 3.99 24.05
N SER A 450 24.59 3.47 24.13
CA SER A 450 23.84 3.34 25.39
C SER A 450 24.48 2.33 26.37
N ILE A 451 25.16 1.31 25.84
CA ILE A 451 25.86 0.28 26.64
C ILE A 451 27.35 0.59 26.83
N GLY A 452 27.86 1.69 26.25
CA GLY A 452 29.25 2.12 26.38
C GLY A 452 30.23 1.52 25.35
N ASP A 453 29.73 0.81 24.33
CA ASP A 453 30.52 0.41 23.15
C ASP A 453 30.67 1.63 22.21
N PHE A 454 31.50 2.59 22.65
CA PHE A 454 31.66 3.88 21.97
C PHE A 454 32.33 3.75 20.60
N GLU A 455 33.26 2.83 20.42
CA GLU A 455 33.95 2.63 19.13
C GLU A 455 32.95 2.25 18.04
N ALA A 456 32.17 1.18 18.26
CA ALA A 456 31.15 0.77 17.31
C ALA A 456 30.04 1.83 17.24
N GLY A 457 29.64 2.39 18.38
CA GLY A 457 28.60 3.39 18.49
C GLY A 457 28.84 4.62 17.61
N TRP A 458 30.00 5.27 17.73
CA TRP A 458 30.32 6.46 16.95
C TRP A 458 30.52 6.17 15.46
N SER A 459 31.12 5.02 15.13
CA SER A 459 31.29 4.62 13.73
C SER A 459 29.94 4.41 13.04
N GLU A 460 29.03 3.67 13.69
CA GLU A 460 27.69 3.42 13.16
C GLU A 460 26.84 4.70 13.15
N TYR A 461 27.08 5.63 14.07
CA TYR A 461 26.31 6.87 14.17
C TYR A 461 26.52 7.80 12.95
N GLU A 462 27.57 7.63 12.16
CA GLU A 462 27.77 8.37 10.91
C GLU A 462 26.74 8.04 9.83
N TRP A 463 26.06 6.89 9.92
CA TRP A 463 24.95 6.55 9.03
C TRP A 463 23.78 7.53 9.10
N ARG A 464 23.68 8.32 10.19
CA ARG A 464 22.69 9.40 10.31
C ARG A 464 22.73 10.38 9.14
N TRP A 465 23.88 10.54 8.47
CA TRP A 465 23.98 11.41 7.29
C TRP A 465 23.17 10.94 6.10
N ARG A 466 22.78 9.66 6.06
CA ARG A 466 21.89 9.07 5.05
C ARG A 466 20.43 9.00 5.53
N ASP A 467 20.14 9.44 6.76
CA ASP A 467 18.79 9.53 7.28
C ASP A 467 18.13 10.82 6.78
N ALA A 468 16.92 10.70 6.21
CA ALA A 468 16.15 11.83 5.72
C ALA A 468 15.82 12.86 6.81
N GLN A 469 15.83 12.46 8.10
CA GLN A 469 15.64 13.38 9.22
C GLN A 469 16.68 14.51 9.26
N LEU A 470 17.87 14.29 8.69
CA LEU A 470 18.92 15.31 8.63
C LEU A 470 18.96 16.08 7.30
N ASP A 471 18.08 15.81 6.34
CA ASP A 471 18.11 16.49 5.03
C ASP A 471 18.02 18.01 5.17
N GLY A 472 17.16 18.51 6.06
CA GLY A 472 17.04 19.96 6.34
C GLY A 472 18.25 20.59 7.06
N SER A 473 19.14 19.76 7.61
CA SER A 473 20.39 20.17 8.26
C SER A 473 21.63 19.88 7.44
N ARG A 474 21.51 19.16 6.32
CA ARG A 474 22.66 18.78 5.52
C ARG A 474 23.28 20.03 4.89
N ARG A 475 24.59 20.13 5.04
CA ARG A 475 25.41 21.19 4.44
C ARG A 475 26.37 20.55 3.46
N GLU A 476 26.39 21.07 2.24
CA GLU A 476 27.34 20.67 1.22
C GLU A 476 28.44 21.73 1.13
N PHE A 477 29.68 21.28 1.28
CA PHE A 477 30.86 22.12 1.22
C PHE A 477 31.84 21.54 0.20
N VAL A 478 32.53 22.42 -0.53
CA VAL A 478 33.61 22.02 -1.43
C VAL A 478 34.90 21.71 -0.67
N GLN A 479 35.05 22.30 0.51
CA GLN A 479 36.13 22.02 1.45
C GLN A 479 35.98 20.60 1.98
N PRO A 480 37.09 19.87 2.23
CA PRO A 480 37.00 18.52 2.76
C PRO A 480 36.57 18.52 4.23
N ARG A 481 35.85 17.46 4.61
CA ARG A 481 35.55 17.17 6.00
C ARG A 481 36.85 16.82 6.74
N TRP A 482 37.06 17.42 7.90
CA TRP A 482 38.16 17.06 8.80
C TRP A 482 37.92 15.67 9.38
N THR A 483 38.95 14.82 9.31
CA THR A 483 38.99 13.51 9.96
C THR A 483 40.28 13.36 10.76
N HIS A 484 40.25 12.45 11.74
CA HIS A 484 41.42 12.11 12.54
C HIS A 484 42.65 11.81 11.67
N GLY A 485 43.78 12.48 11.97
CA GLY A 485 45.03 12.35 11.22
C GLY A 485 45.29 13.46 10.20
N MET A 486 44.29 14.29 9.87
CA MET A 486 44.51 15.50 9.08
C MET A 486 45.10 16.63 9.93
N PRO A 487 46.13 17.36 9.44
CA PRO A 487 46.73 18.46 10.19
C PRO A 487 45.80 19.67 10.29
N LEU A 488 45.60 20.18 11.51
CA LEU A 488 44.77 21.34 11.80
C LEU A 488 45.54 22.63 12.12
N ALA A 489 46.82 22.52 12.50
CA ALA A 489 47.60 23.68 12.92
C ALA A 489 47.68 24.75 11.81
N GLY A 490 47.25 25.97 12.13
CA GLY A 490 47.21 27.11 11.22
C GLY A 490 46.09 27.08 10.17
N ARG A 491 45.18 26.10 10.23
CA ARG A 491 44.01 25.99 9.35
C ARG A 491 42.77 26.60 9.99
N THR A 492 41.86 27.11 9.17
CA THR A 492 40.52 27.50 9.62
C THR A 492 39.55 26.33 9.46
N ILE A 493 38.88 25.92 10.53
CA ILE A 493 37.86 24.86 10.53
C ILE A 493 36.48 25.43 10.86
N LEU A 494 35.49 25.05 10.05
CA LEU A 494 34.08 25.25 10.34
C LEU A 494 33.55 24.07 11.17
N LEU A 495 33.20 24.32 12.42
CA LEU A 495 32.38 23.42 13.23
C LEU A 495 30.93 23.88 13.14
N TYR A 496 29.99 22.97 12.89
CA TYR A 496 28.60 23.36 12.68
C TYR A 496 27.60 22.42 13.34
N ALA A 497 26.52 23.00 13.85
CA ALA A 497 25.40 22.27 14.45
C ALA A 497 24.48 21.66 13.38
N GLU A 498 24.28 20.35 13.44
CA GLU A 498 23.41 19.61 12.53
C GLU A 498 22.14 19.04 13.18
N GLN A 499 22.07 19.00 14.52
CA GLN A 499 20.92 18.46 15.28
C GLN A 499 20.29 19.51 16.23
N GLY A 500 19.67 19.06 17.33
CA GLY A 500 18.91 19.88 18.26
C GLY A 500 19.79 20.74 19.18
N LEU A 501 19.15 21.63 19.93
CA LEU A 501 19.85 22.55 20.84
C LEU A 501 20.63 21.81 21.94
N GLY A 502 20.05 20.74 22.48
CA GLY A 502 20.70 19.89 23.49
C GLY A 502 21.97 19.22 22.95
N ASP A 503 21.94 18.79 21.69
CA ASP A 503 23.10 18.20 21.03
C ASP A 503 24.23 19.21 20.87
N THR A 504 23.90 20.42 20.43
CA THR A 504 24.88 21.51 20.32
C THR A 504 25.47 21.86 21.69
N LEU A 505 24.64 22.00 22.72
CA LEU A 505 25.09 22.27 24.09
C LEU A 505 26.00 21.18 24.64
N GLN A 506 25.75 19.91 24.29
CA GLN A 506 26.60 18.82 24.72
C GLN A 506 27.92 18.80 23.95
N PHE A 507 27.89 18.81 22.61
CA PHE A 507 29.06 18.53 21.79
C PHE A 507 29.93 19.76 21.48
N CYS A 508 29.47 20.98 21.79
CA CYS A 508 30.36 22.15 21.73
C CYS A 508 31.55 22.04 22.70
N ARG A 509 31.52 21.16 23.69
CA ARG A 509 32.65 20.82 24.58
C ARG A 509 33.93 20.37 23.85
N TYR A 510 33.82 19.92 22.61
CA TYR A 510 34.98 19.54 21.80
C TYR A 510 35.66 20.74 21.11
N VAL A 511 35.03 21.91 21.08
CA VAL A 511 35.58 23.13 20.46
C VAL A 511 36.93 23.51 21.07
N PRO A 512 37.11 23.58 22.41
CA PRO A 512 38.42 23.84 23.00
C PRO A 512 39.49 22.82 22.59
N LEU A 513 39.12 21.55 22.41
CA LEU A 513 40.04 20.49 21.99
C LEU A 513 40.50 20.70 20.54
N VAL A 514 39.58 21.06 19.64
CA VAL A 514 39.91 21.42 18.26
C VAL A 514 40.81 22.66 18.22
N LYS A 515 40.52 23.67 19.06
CA LYS A 515 41.36 24.86 19.20
C LYS A 515 42.78 24.52 19.67
N ALA A 516 42.91 23.60 20.62
CA ALA A 516 44.20 23.15 21.14
C ALA A 516 45.07 22.44 20.09
N LEU A 517 44.48 21.93 18.99
CA LEU A 517 45.21 21.41 17.84
C LEU A 517 45.75 22.51 16.90
N GLY A 518 45.58 23.79 17.27
CA GLY A 518 46.13 24.95 16.56
C GLY A 518 45.26 25.48 15.43
N ALA A 519 43.97 25.10 15.39
CA ALA A 519 43.02 25.60 14.40
C ALA A 519 42.49 27.00 14.74
N THR A 520 42.07 27.73 13.71
CA THR A 520 41.13 28.85 13.84
C THR A 520 39.72 28.29 13.71
N VAL A 521 38.89 28.41 14.75
CA VAL A 521 37.57 27.77 14.81
C VAL A 521 36.48 28.78 14.48
N VAL A 522 35.76 28.50 13.40
CA VAL A 522 34.47 29.12 13.09
C VAL A 522 33.39 28.17 13.59
N LEU A 523 32.54 28.62 14.51
CA LEU A 523 31.45 27.82 15.05
C LEU A 523 30.11 28.33 14.52
N GLU A 524 29.36 27.49 13.82
CA GLU A 524 28.02 27.79 13.33
C GLU A 524 26.95 27.07 14.16
N VAL A 525 26.01 27.83 14.73
CA VAL A 525 24.96 27.30 15.64
C VAL A 525 23.59 27.93 15.41
N GLN A 526 22.57 27.30 15.97
CA GLN A 526 21.20 27.82 15.99
C GLN A 526 21.17 29.19 16.68
N ARG A 527 20.28 30.08 16.22
CA ARG A 527 20.18 31.48 16.69
C ARG A 527 19.99 31.55 18.21
N GLU A 528 19.23 30.64 18.76
CA GLU A 528 18.86 30.56 20.16
C GLU A 528 20.07 30.36 21.09
N LEU A 529 21.19 29.85 20.57
CA LEU A 529 22.40 29.55 21.34
C LEU A 529 23.52 30.58 21.16
N THR A 530 23.40 31.54 20.24
CA THR A 530 24.55 32.41 19.91
C THR A 530 25.01 33.23 21.11
N GLY A 531 24.11 33.89 21.83
CA GLY A 531 24.49 34.71 23.00
C GLY A 531 25.17 33.89 24.10
N LEU A 532 24.76 32.63 24.29
CA LEU A 532 25.36 31.75 25.29
C LEU A 532 26.75 31.24 24.86
N LEU A 533 26.90 30.87 23.59
CA LEU A 533 28.12 30.26 23.06
C LEU A 533 29.27 31.26 22.86
N GLU A 534 29.02 32.56 23.03
CA GLU A 534 30.10 33.57 23.18
C GLU A 534 30.98 33.29 24.41
N SER A 535 30.45 32.58 25.42
CA SER A 535 31.21 32.18 26.61
C SER A 535 32.10 30.94 26.42
N LEU A 536 32.00 30.27 25.27
CA LEU A 536 32.72 29.04 24.99
C LEU A 536 34.17 29.32 24.59
N ASP A 537 35.10 28.75 25.35
CA ASP A 537 36.52 28.89 25.07
C ASP A 537 36.90 28.25 23.73
N GLY A 538 37.72 28.96 22.95
CA GLY A 538 38.28 28.45 21.69
C GLY A 538 37.47 28.72 20.42
N VAL A 539 36.37 29.48 20.49
CA VAL A 539 35.65 30.01 19.32
C VAL A 539 36.33 31.30 18.85
N ASP A 540 36.79 31.36 17.59
CA ASP A 540 37.35 32.59 16.99
C ASP A 540 36.29 33.42 16.24
N ALA A 541 35.27 32.75 15.69
CA ALA A 541 34.14 33.37 15.04
C ALA A 541 32.86 32.55 15.27
N LEU A 542 31.81 33.19 15.80
CA LEU A 542 30.51 32.58 15.99
C LEU A 542 29.54 33.03 14.90
N VAL A 543 28.85 32.09 14.26
CA VAL A 543 27.95 32.34 13.13
C VAL A 543 26.58 31.75 13.41
N VAL A 544 25.52 32.49 13.06
CA VAL A 544 24.15 31.97 13.09
C VAL A 544 23.95 31.02 11.91
N ARG A 545 23.38 29.84 12.17
CA ARG A 545 23.09 28.81 11.17
C ARG A 545 22.30 29.38 9.98
N GLY A 546 22.81 29.11 8.79
CA GLY A 546 22.23 29.61 7.53
C GLY A 546 22.65 31.04 7.19
N GLY A 547 23.45 31.68 8.04
CA GLY A 547 24.10 32.95 7.75
C GLY A 547 25.31 32.81 6.81
N PRO A 548 25.87 33.95 6.36
CA PRO A 548 27.09 33.95 5.55
C PRO A 548 28.27 33.41 6.37
N LEU A 549 29.01 32.48 5.78
CA LEU A 549 30.19 31.87 6.40
C LEU A 549 31.47 32.61 5.98
N PRO A 550 32.40 32.89 6.90
CA PRO A 550 33.74 33.32 6.53
C PRO A 550 34.49 32.19 5.80
N PRO A 551 35.59 32.48 5.07
CA PRO A 551 36.39 31.44 4.44
C PRO A 551 36.95 30.44 5.47
N PHE A 552 36.90 29.15 5.13
CA PHE A 552 37.48 28.06 5.92
C PHE A 552 38.18 27.04 5.03
N ASP A 553 39.10 26.27 5.61
CA ASP A 553 39.87 25.21 4.92
C ASP A 553 39.20 23.84 5.06
N LEU A 554 38.60 23.57 6.23
CA LEU A 554 38.05 22.28 6.63
C LEU A 554 36.70 22.45 7.31
N HIS A 555 35.87 21.41 7.36
CA HIS A 555 34.64 21.44 8.14
C HIS A 555 34.45 20.15 8.96
N CYS A 556 33.75 20.22 10.09
CA CYS A 556 33.33 19.03 10.83
C CYS A 556 32.00 19.29 11.56
N PRO A 557 30.97 18.44 11.39
CA PRO A 557 29.74 18.54 12.16
C PRO A 557 29.99 18.18 13.63
N LEU A 558 29.29 18.84 14.54
CA LEU A 558 29.56 18.73 15.98
C LEU A 558 29.47 17.28 16.50
N LEU A 559 28.47 16.49 16.06
CA LEU A 559 28.29 15.14 16.57
C LEU A 559 29.19 14.10 15.90
N SER A 560 30.05 14.51 14.96
CA SER A 560 31.13 13.66 14.46
C SER A 560 32.43 13.85 15.25
N LEU A 561 32.58 14.93 16.03
CA LEU A 561 33.78 15.15 16.86
C LEU A 561 34.08 13.99 17.81
N PRO A 562 33.11 13.33 18.47
CA PRO A 562 33.41 12.17 19.31
C PRO A 562 34.11 11.03 18.55
N LEU A 563 33.73 10.79 17.28
CA LEU A 563 34.39 9.82 16.41
C LEU A 563 35.83 10.24 16.10
N GLU A 564 36.02 11.50 15.69
CA GLU A 564 37.34 12.00 15.30
C GLU A 564 38.33 12.09 16.47
N PHE A 565 37.83 12.30 17.68
CA PHE A 565 38.60 12.25 18.92
C PHE A 565 38.71 10.83 19.52
N ARG A 566 38.08 9.83 18.90
CA ARG A 566 38.00 8.44 19.42
C ARG A 566 37.57 8.42 20.88
N THR A 567 36.45 9.10 21.15
CA THR A 567 35.95 9.25 22.51
C THR A 567 35.48 7.91 23.05
N GLU A 568 36.15 7.46 24.10
CA GLU A 568 35.75 6.34 24.95
C GLU A 568 35.21 6.89 26.27
N GLN A 569 34.62 6.04 27.11
CA GLN A 569 34.07 6.49 28.39
C GLN A 569 35.11 7.23 29.25
N ALA A 570 36.36 6.78 29.25
CA ALA A 570 37.45 7.37 30.03
C ALA A 570 38.01 8.67 29.44
N SER A 571 37.76 8.95 28.16
CA SER A 571 38.28 10.13 27.44
C SER A 571 37.20 11.15 27.11
N ILE A 572 35.98 10.99 27.64
CA ILE A 572 34.93 12.01 27.55
C ILE A 572 35.48 13.33 28.11
N PRO A 573 35.41 14.45 27.36
CA PRO A 573 35.75 15.77 27.88
C PRO A 573 34.67 16.23 28.87
N ALA A 574 34.77 15.74 30.10
CA ALA A 574 33.77 15.90 31.15
C ALA A 574 34.03 17.10 32.08
N GLU A 575 35.08 17.89 31.81
CA GLU A 575 35.39 19.08 32.60
C GLU A 575 34.27 20.12 32.46
N VAL A 576 33.74 20.56 33.61
CA VAL A 576 32.66 21.53 33.72
C VAL A 576 33.06 22.62 34.73
N PRO A 577 32.62 23.88 34.54
CA PRO A 577 31.80 24.37 33.44
C PRO A 577 32.61 24.63 32.16
N TYR A 578 32.05 24.28 31.01
CA TYR A 578 32.56 24.69 29.69
C TYR A 578 31.70 25.76 29.00
N LEU A 579 30.54 26.11 29.60
CA LEU A 579 29.74 27.28 29.26
C LEU A 579 29.56 28.14 30.51
N ARG A 580 29.36 29.44 30.35
CA ARG A 580 29.17 30.37 31.48
C ARG A 580 28.01 31.30 31.19
N ALA A 581 27.15 31.50 32.18
CA ALA A 581 26.11 32.52 32.11
C ALA A 581 26.71 33.91 32.22
N ASP A 582 26.22 34.87 31.44
CA ASP A 582 26.62 36.28 31.55
C ASP A 582 26.26 36.82 32.95
N PRO A 583 27.24 37.31 33.73
CA PRO A 583 26.99 37.90 35.04
C PRO A 583 25.93 39.01 35.04
N ALA A 584 25.82 39.80 33.97
CA ALA A 584 24.81 40.84 33.84
C ALA A 584 23.39 40.26 33.75
N HIS A 585 23.23 39.19 32.97
CA HIS A 585 21.95 38.47 32.87
C HIS A 585 21.60 37.78 34.19
N VAL A 586 22.59 37.18 34.88
CA VAL A 586 22.39 36.56 36.21
C VAL A 586 21.91 37.60 37.23
N ALA A 587 22.53 38.78 37.27
CA ALA A 587 22.11 39.86 38.17
C ALA A 587 20.66 40.32 37.87
N ARG A 588 20.34 40.54 36.59
CA ARG A 588 18.99 40.92 36.15
C ARG A 588 17.93 39.90 36.59
N TRP A 589 18.21 38.61 36.41
CA TRP A 589 17.29 37.56 36.85
C TRP A 589 17.25 37.42 38.37
N GLY A 590 18.37 37.64 39.06
CA GLY A 590 18.44 37.66 40.52
C GLY A 590 17.52 38.72 41.12
N GLU A 591 17.54 39.95 40.55
CA GLU A 591 16.62 41.02 40.94
C GLU A 591 15.15 40.65 40.68
N ARG A 592 14.85 40.07 39.52
CA ARG A 592 13.49 39.61 39.18
C ARG A 592 12.99 38.53 40.14
N LEU A 593 13.84 37.54 40.46
CA LEU A 593 13.48 36.47 41.37
C LEU A 593 13.40 36.97 42.83
N GLY A 594 14.11 38.05 43.16
CA GLY A 594 14.11 38.66 44.48
C GLY A 594 15.03 37.95 45.47
N VAL A 595 14.88 38.29 46.76
CA VAL A 595 15.72 37.74 47.83
C VAL A 595 15.46 36.24 48.00
N LEU A 596 16.53 35.45 48.02
CA LEU A 596 16.48 34.01 48.27
C LEU A 596 16.02 33.75 49.71
N GLN A 597 14.87 33.11 49.88
CA GLN A 597 14.31 32.73 51.19
C GLN A 597 14.53 31.25 51.51
N ARG A 598 14.52 30.41 50.48
CA ARG A 598 14.68 28.95 50.50
C ARG A 598 15.50 28.55 49.29
N PRO A 599 16.17 27.37 49.27
CA PRO A 599 16.89 26.93 48.10
C PRO A 599 15.98 26.87 46.87
N ARG A 600 16.47 27.35 45.73
CA ARG A 600 15.74 27.41 44.46
C ARG A 600 15.93 26.13 43.66
N ILE A 601 14.82 25.52 43.26
CA ILE A 601 14.81 24.32 42.43
C ILE A 601 14.22 24.66 41.06
N GLY A 602 15.04 24.51 40.02
CA GLY A 602 14.61 24.69 38.64
C GLY A 602 13.90 23.44 38.11
N LEU A 603 12.73 23.59 37.50
CA LEU A 603 11.93 22.49 36.95
C LEU A 603 11.76 22.58 35.42
N VAL A 604 11.93 21.43 34.76
CA VAL A 604 11.60 21.21 33.34
C VAL A 604 11.01 19.80 33.17
N TRP A 605 9.79 19.69 32.66
CA TRP A 605 9.05 18.41 32.61
C TRP A 605 8.71 17.96 31.20
N SER A 606 8.92 18.82 30.19
CA SER A 606 8.63 18.46 28.81
C SER A 606 9.60 19.08 27.80
N GLY A 607 9.88 18.33 26.74
CA GLY A 607 10.68 18.77 25.61
C GLY A 607 9.85 19.37 24.48
N ASN A 608 10.52 19.54 23.33
CA ASN A 608 9.88 19.99 22.09
C ASN A 608 8.87 18.94 21.58
N PRO A 609 7.57 19.27 21.46
CA PRO A 609 6.54 18.33 21.00
C PRO A 609 6.72 17.89 19.53
N LEU A 610 7.52 18.63 18.74
CA LEU A 610 7.87 18.25 17.37
C LEU A 610 8.98 17.20 17.30
N HIS A 611 9.63 16.88 18.41
CA HIS A 611 10.66 15.85 18.44
C HIS A 611 10.03 14.45 18.44
N LEU A 612 10.50 13.55 17.57
CA LEU A 612 9.90 12.22 17.35
C LEU A 612 9.73 11.40 18.65
N ASN A 613 10.76 11.36 19.49
CA ASN A 613 10.76 10.63 20.77
C ASN A 613 10.22 11.44 21.97
N ASP A 614 9.54 12.56 21.75
CA ASP A 614 9.13 13.46 22.84
C ASP A 614 8.12 12.86 23.82
N ARG A 615 7.15 12.09 23.31
CA ARG A 615 6.14 11.42 24.15
C ARG A 615 6.72 10.46 25.17
N ASN A 616 7.87 9.84 24.85
CA ASN A 616 8.53 8.90 25.74
C ASN A 616 9.34 9.64 26.81
N ARG A 617 9.99 10.75 26.47
CA ARG A 617 10.93 11.44 27.38
C ARG A 617 10.32 12.61 28.17
N SER A 618 9.08 12.97 27.88
CA SER A 618 8.34 14.05 28.57
C SER A 618 7.27 13.46 29.48
N MET A 619 6.84 14.24 30.48
CA MET A 619 5.73 13.88 31.36
C MET A 619 4.76 15.05 31.54
N PRO A 620 3.46 14.80 31.80
CA PRO A 620 2.54 15.85 32.22
C PRO A 620 3.01 16.52 33.50
N LEU A 621 2.80 17.84 33.62
CA LEU A 621 3.16 18.58 34.84
C LEU A 621 2.42 18.03 36.07
N ALA A 622 1.19 17.59 35.89
CA ALA A 622 0.36 17.01 36.95
C ALA A 622 1.05 15.84 37.68
N ASP A 623 1.79 15.00 36.93
CA ASP A 623 2.52 13.86 37.48
C ASP A 623 3.75 14.29 38.29
N LEU A 624 4.28 15.50 38.05
CA LEU A 624 5.42 16.06 38.76
C LEU A 624 5.00 16.82 40.03
N LEU A 625 3.75 17.29 40.14
CA LEU A 625 3.27 18.03 41.30
C LEU A 625 3.47 17.34 42.67
N PRO A 626 3.40 16.00 42.80
CA PRO A 626 3.72 15.31 44.06
C PRO A 626 5.13 15.56 44.59
N LEU A 627 6.07 16.00 43.74
CA LEU A 627 7.44 16.37 44.12
C LEU A 627 7.48 17.64 44.98
N LEU A 628 6.52 18.54 44.82
CA LEU A 628 6.56 19.88 45.39
C LEU A 628 6.33 19.84 46.91
N ASP A 629 7.20 20.54 47.66
CA ASP A 629 7.00 20.84 49.07
C ASP A 629 7.49 22.24 49.44
N ASP A 630 7.13 22.70 50.64
CA ASP A 630 7.41 24.06 51.12
C ASP A 630 8.87 24.27 51.58
N SER A 631 9.77 23.29 51.46
CA SER A 631 11.18 23.46 51.82
C SER A 631 11.96 24.25 50.76
N PHE A 632 11.40 24.39 49.56
CA PHE A 632 12.07 24.95 48.38
C PHE A 632 11.28 26.07 47.72
N GLU A 633 11.97 26.93 46.96
CA GLU A 633 11.35 27.83 45.99
C GLU A 633 11.37 27.17 44.60
N TRP A 634 10.21 26.81 44.07
CA TRP A 634 10.10 26.10 42.79
C TRP A 634 10.00 27.07 41.61
N ILE A 635 10.95 27.00 40.69
CA ILE A 635 11.04 27.89 39.53
C ILE A 635 10.91 27.07 38.26
N SER A 636 9.95 27.40 37.40
CA SER A 636 9.85 26.79 36.07
C SER A 636 10.92 27.37 35.14
N LEU A 637 11.83 26.52 34.67
CA LEU A 637 12.76 26.83 33.57
C LEU A 637 12.19 26.45 32.19
N GLN A 638 10.98 25.88 32.17
CA GLN A 638 10.24 25.53 30.96
C GLN A 638 9.85 26.81 30.19
N LYS A 639 10.38 26.99 28.98
CA LYS A 639 10.02 28.13 28.11
C LYS A 639 8.64 27.96 27.47
N VAL A 640 8.37 26.79 26.90
CA VAL A 640 7.08 26.49 26.25
C VAL A 640 6.31 25.52 27.13
N VAL A 641 5.19 25.97 27.66
CA VAL A 641 4.25 25.18 28.46
C VAL A 641 3.13 24.69 27.55
N ARG A 642 2.84 23.39 27.58
CA ARG A 642 1.78 22.78 26.77
C ARG A 642 0.42 23.20 27.28
N ASP A 643 -0.57 23.25 26.38
CA ASP A 643 -1.94 23.60 26.73
C ASP A 643 -2.51 22.71 27.85
N GLU A 644 -2.17 21.42 27.85
CA GLU A 644 -2.58 20.45 28.87
C GLU A 644 -2.01 20.75 30.27
N ASP A 645 -0.85 21.41 30.35
CA ASP A 645 -0.15 21.69 31.61
C ASP A 645 -0.51 23.06 32.21
N GLN A 646 -1.12 23.96 31.43
CA GLN A 646 -1.40 25.34 31.85
C GLN A 646 -2.22 25.40 33.14
N THR A 647 -3.26 24.57 33.24
CA THR A 647 -4.15 24.53 34.40
C THR A 647 -3.41 24.05 35.65
N ALA A 648 -2.59 23.00 35.51
CA ALA A 648 -1.79 22.46 36.60
C ALA A 648 -0.75 23.47 37.08
N LEU A 649 -0.12 24.21 36.15
CA LEU A 649 0.89 25.22 36.47
C LEU A 649 0.31 26.37 37.30
N VAL A 650 -0.82 26.93 36.88
CA VAL A 650 -1.50 28.03 37.58
C VAL A 650 -1.96 27.61 38.98
N ALA A 651 -2.35 26.35 39.17
CA ALA A 651 -2.78 25.81 40.45
C ALA A 651 -1.62 25.42 41.38
N SER A 652 -0.38 25.42 40.89
CA SER A 652 0.81 24.98 41.63
C SER A 652 1.55 26.15 42.29
N PRO A 653 2.41 25.87 43.29
CA PRO A 653 3.32 26.89 43.84
C PRO A 653 4.52 27.20 42.94
N ILE A 654 4.59 26.63 41.73
CA ILE A 654 5.71 26.84 40.81
C ILE A 654 5.64 28.26 40.25
N ARG A 655 6.72 29.01 40.45
CA ARG A 655 6.88 30.32 39.83
C ARG A 655 7.25 30.16 38.35
N HIS A 656 6.33 30.54 37.47
CA HIS A 656 6.58 30.53 36.04
C HIS A 656 7.18 31.84 35.53
N VAL A 657 8.28 31.72 34.76
CA VAL A 657 8.98 32.84 34.11
C VAL A 657 9.24 32.60 32.62
N GLY A 658 8.67 31.54 32.05
CA GLY A 658 8.97 31.07 30.68
C GLY A 658 8.73 32.13 29.60
N ASP A 659 7.64 32.89 29.72
CA ASP A 659 7.28 33.97 28.77
C ASP A 659 8.32 35.11 28.72
N GLN A 660 9.18 35.21 29.73
CA GLN A 660 10.22 36.23 29.85
C GLN A 660 11.60 35.73 29.39
N ILE A 661 11.71 34.46 28.97
CA ILE A 661 12.95 33.86 28.48
C ILE A 661 13.08 34.12 26.98
N GLU A 662 14.00 35.00 26.60
CA GLU A 662 14.22 35.34 25.18
C GLU A 662 15.01 34.25 24.47
N ASP A 663 16.11 33.79 25.06
CA ASP A 663 17.05 32.83 24.47
C ASP A 663 17.71 31.90 25.52
N PHE A 664 18.74 31.14 25.12
CA PHE A 664 19.48 30.29 26.05
C PHE A 664 20.45 31.06 26.96
N ALA A 665 20.79 32.31 26.68
CA ALA A 665 21.56 33.13 27.62
C ALA A 665 20.69 33.46 28.85
N ASP A 666 19.40 33.77 28.66
CA ASP A 666 18.44 33.90 29.77
C ASP A 666 18.23 32.58 30.52
N THR A 667 18.07 31.48 29.79
CA THR A 667 17.90 30.16 30.41
C THR A 667 19.14 29.79 31.24
N ALA A 668 20.35 30.10 30.75
CA ALA A 668 21.60 29.86 31.47
C ALA A 668 21.71 30.73 32.73
N ALA A 669 21.35 32.01 32.63
CA ALA A 669 21.35 32.92 33.78
C ALA A 669 20.36 32.50 34.88
N LEU A 670 19.15 32.09 34.50
CA LEU A 670 18.19 31.50 35.43
C LEU A 670 18.72 30.22 36.06
N THR A 671 19.28 29.31 35.25
CA THR A 671 19.86 28.04 35.72
C THR A 671 21.01 28.27 36.70
N ALA A 672 21.81 29.31 36.49
CA ALA A 672 22.90 29.71 37.39
C ALA A 672 22.41 30.28 38.75
N LEU A 673 21.13 30.61 38.89
CA LEU A 673 20.51 31.04 40.15
C LEU A 673 19.82 29.89 40.90
N MET A 674 19.75 28.69 40.30
CA MET A 674 19.13 27.52 40.94
C MET A 674 20.16 26.79 41.78
N ASP A 675 19.81 26.42 43.02
CA ASP A 675 20.63 25.56 43.87
C ASP A 675 20.65 24.11 43.34
N TYR A 676 19.59 23.71 42.66
CA TYR A 676 19.48 22.40 42.01
C TYR A 676 18.54 22.48 40.80
N VAL A 677 18.77 21.65 39.79
CA VAL A 677 17.89 21.53 38.62
C VAL A 677 17.31 20.12 38.57
N VAL A 678 16.00 20.02 38.35
CA VAL A 678 15.30 18.77 38.09
C VAL A 678 14.69 18.87 36.70
N SER A 679 15.14 18.02 35.79
CA SER A 679 14.73 18.07 34.39
C SER A 679 14.42 16.68 33.87
N VAL A 680 13.47 16.55 32.95
CA VAL A 680 13.47 15.41 32.02
C VAL A 680 14.57 15.58 30.96
N ASP A 681 14.75 14.62 30.07
CA ASP A 681 15.74 14.67 28.98
C ASP A 681 15.46 15.82 27.98
N THR A 682 16.08 16.98 28.22
CA THR A 682 15.89 18.22 27.44
C THR A 682 17.21 18.99 27.26
N SER A 683 17.19 20.00 26.40
CA SER A 683 18.29 20.96 26.27
C SER A 683 18.65 21.67 27.58
N VAL A 684 17.71 21.83 28.52
CA VAL A 684 17.99 22.43 29.84
C VAL A 684 18.80 21.48 30.72
N ALA A 685 18.59 20.16 30.63
CA ALA A 685 19.43 19.18 31.32
C ALA A 685 20.88 19.29 30.84
N HIS A 686 21.07 19.34 29.51
CA HIS A 686 22.40 19.53 28.91
C HIS A 686 23.03 20.88 29.29
N LEU A 687 22.23 21.95 29.34
CA LEU A 687 22.69 23.27 29.78
C LEU A 687 23.15 23.28 31.24
N ALA A 688 22.34 22.74 32.15
CA ALA A 688 22.67 22.66 33.57
C ALA A 688 23.98 21.89 33.78
N GLY A 689 24.13 20.75 33.10
CA GLY A 689 25.37 19.99 33.08
C GLY A 689 26.56 20.77 32.52
N ALA A 690 26.38 21.50 31.41
CA ALA A 690 27.43 22.32 30.79
C ALA A 690 27.90 23.49 31.69
N LEU A 691 26.99 24.03 32.50
CA LEU A 691 27.24 25.06 33.49
C LEU A 691 27.80 24.50 34.82
N GLY A 692 27.95 23.17 34.94
CA GLY A 692 28.39 22.51 36.18
C GLY A 692 27.40 22.70 37.34
N ARG A 693 26.10 22.83 37.05
CA ARG A 693 25.07 22.97 38.09
C ARG A 693 24.61 21.59 38.57
N PRO A 694 24.32 21.43 39.87
CA PRO A 694 23.72 20.21 40.39
C PRO A 694 22.41 19.86 39.66
N LEU A 695 22.29 18.61 39.20
CA LEU A 695 21.25 18.19 38.26
C LEU A 695 20.70 16.80 38.61
N ALA A 696 19.39 16.68 38.68
CA ALA A 696 18.67 15.41 38.61
C ALA A 696 17.96 15.29 37.26
N VAL A 697 18.17 14.16 36.57
CA VAL A 697 17.49 13.88 35.31
C VAL A 697 16.51 12.73 35.48
N LEU A 698 15.24 13.00 35.14
CA LEU A 698 14.17 12.02 35.10
C LEU A 698 14.11 11.41 33.71
N LEU A 699 14.27 10.09 33.63
CA LEU A 699 14.51 9.37 32.38
C LEU A 699 13.46 8.29 32.15
N PRO A 700 13.06 8.07 30.88
CA PRO A 700 12.19 6.97 30.54
C PRO A 700 12.91 5.63 30.69
N HIS A 701 12.14 4.54 30.58
CA HIS A 701 12.67 3.18 30.71
C HIS A 701 13.81 2.89 29.72
N THR A 702 13.67 3.36 28.48
CA THR A 702 14.73 3.36 27.47
C THR A 702 15.12 4.80 27.12
N PRO A 703 16.15 5.36 27.79
CA PRO A 703 16.60 6.73 27.62
C PRO A 703 17.39 6.93 26.31
N ASP A 704 17.69 8.19 25.99
CA ASP A 704 18.73 8.51 24.99
C ASP A 704 20.11 7.98 25.43
N PHE A 705 20.96 7.65 24.45
CA PHE A 705 22.25 7.02 24.68
C PHE A 705 23.18 7.83 25.59
N ARG A 706 23.04 9.16 25.61
CA ARG A 706 23.85 10.08 26.43
C ARG A 706 23.70 9.81 27.92
N TRP A 707 22.56 9.26 28.31
CA TRP A 707 22.26 8.94 29.71
C TRP A 707 22.65 7.51 30.08
N MET A 708 22.96 6.64 29.12
CA MET A 708 23.29 5.22 29.32
C MET A 708 22.21 4.46 30.11
N LEU A 709 22.44 3.20 30.45
CA LEU A 709 21.37 2.29 30.88
C LEU A 709 21.47 1.79 32.33
N ASP A 710 22.65 1.38 32.79
CA ASP A 710 22.85 0.71 34.08
C ASP A 710 23.68 1.54 35.05
N ARG A 711 23.29 2.81 35.18
CA ARG A 711 23.94 3.77 36.07
C ARG A 711 23.00 4.87 36.52
N ASP A 712 23.32 5.41 37.69
CA ASP A 712 22.63 6.50 38.36
C ASP A 712 23.48 7.80 38.38
N ASP A 713 24.70 7.75 37.83
CA ASP A 713 25.59 8.85 37.52
C ASP A 713 25.64 9.12 36.00
N ASN A 714 26.28 10.21 35.59
CA ASN A 714 26.47 10.51 34.17
C ASN A 714 27.93 10.88 33.85
N PRO A 715 28.60 10.18 32.91
CA PRO A 715 30.00 10.43 32.61
C PRO A 715 30.23 11.69 31.73
N TRP A 716 29.18 12.24 31.13
CA TRP A 716 29.24 13.51 30.39
C TRP A 716 29.08 14.73 31.29
N TYR A 717 28.38 14.58 32.42
CA TYR A 717 28.04 15.65 33.35
C TYR A 717 28.31 15.22 34.79
N PRO A 718 29.56 15.41 35.27
CA PRO A 718 29.91 15.10 36.66
C PRO A 718 28.97 15.79 37.65
N GLY A 719 28.56 15.07 38.69
CA GLY A 719 27.61 15.58 39.70
C GLY A 719 26.13 15.45 39.34
N THR A 720 25.81 14.92 38.15
CA THR A 720 24.42 14.62 37.75
C THR A 720 23.93 13.32 38.38
N ARG A 721 22.68 13.31 38.84
CA ARG A 721 21.97 12.12 39.34
C ARG A 721 20.87 11.70 38.37
N LEU A 722 20.79 10.41 38.03
CA LEU A 722 19.80 9.88 37.09
C LEU A 722 18.73 9.06 37.81
N PHE A 723 17.47 9.30 37.47
CA PHE A 723 16.30 8.59 38.00
C PHE A 723 15.50 8.03 36.83
N ARG A 724 15.24 6.72 36.82
CA ARG A 724 14.73 6.01 35.64
C ARG A 724 13.42 5.30 35.94
N GLN A 725 12.54 5.28 34.96
CA GLN A 725 11.37 4.40 35.00
C GLN A 725 11.80 2.93 35.04
N ALA A 726 11.26 2.18 36.00
CA ALA A 726 11.37 0.72 35.99
C ALA A 726 10.50 0.10 34.89
N GLU A 727 9.37 0.72 34.58
CA GLU A 727 8.40 0.30 33.57
C GLU A 727 8.01 1.51 32.71
N ALA A 728 7.96 1.32 31.39
CA ALA A 728 7.69 2.41 30.44
C ALA A 728 6.36 3.11 30.74
N GLY A 729 6.39 4.45 30.79
CA GLY A 729 5.22 5.29 31.04
C GLY A 729 4.85 5.45 32.53
N ASN A 730 5.46 4.70 33.44
CA ASN A 730 5.18 4.81 34.87
C ASN A 730 6.15 5.79 35.56
N TRP A 731 5.78 7.08 35.59
CA TRP A 731 6.60 8.15 36.19
C TRP A 731 6.51 8.26 37.71
N ALA A 732 5.44 7.77 38.34
CA ALA A 732 5.21 7.99 39.77
C ALA A 732 6.37 7.48 40.67
N PRO A 733 6.93 6.27 40.48
CA PRO A 733 8.09 5.83 41.25
C PRO A 733 9.34 6.70 41.07
N VAL A 734 9.51 7.30 39.88
CA VAL A 734 10.63 8.21 39.58
C VAL A 734 10.48 9.49 40.39
N VAL A 735 9.29 10.07 40.41
CA VAL A 735 8.97 11.30 41.16
C VAL A 735 9.18 11.10 42.66
N GLU A 736 8.71 9.98 43.22
CA GLU A 736 8.92 9.66 44.64
C GLU A 736 10.40 9.47 44.99
N ALA A 737 11.19 8.85 44.10
CA ALA A 737 12.63 8.68 44.31
C ALA A 737 13.36 10.04 44.30
N VAL A 738 12.99 10.95 43.40
CA VAL A 738 13.53 12.32 43.38
C VAL A 738 13.14 13.06 44.66
N LYS A 739 11.88 13.00 45.07
CA LYS A 739 11.37 13.65 46.29
C LYS A 739 12.13 13.21 47.54
N ALA A 740 12.40 11.91 47.67
CA ALA A 740 13.17 11.38 48.80
C ALA A 740 14.65 11.82 48.76
N ALA A 741 15.25 11.94 47.57
CA ALA A 741 16.66 12.27 47.42
C ALA A 741 16.94 13.79 47.48
N LEU A 742 16.00 14.63 47.02
CA LEU A 742 16.23 16.06 46.78
C LEU A 742 16.74 16.82 48.01
N PRO A 743 16.20 16.65 49.25
CA PRO A 743 16.72 17.34 50.42
C PRO A 743 18.19 17.01 50.73
N VAL A 744 18.61 15.76 50.48
CA VAL A 744 20.01 15.36 50.69
C VAL A 744 20.90 15.91 49.58
N LEU A 745 20.42 15.88 48.33
CA LEU A 745 21.16 16.36 47.16
C LEU A 745 21.41 17.87 47.22
N VAL A 746 20.39 18.65 47.59
CA VAL A 746 20.51 20.12 47.73
C VAL A 746 21.48 20.49 48.85
N ASN A 747 21.41 19.81 50.01
CA ASN A 747 22.30 20.10 51.14
C ASN A 747 23.73 19.54 50.96
N GLY A 748 23.90 18.49 50.16
CA GLY A 748 25.19 17.85 49.87
C GLY A 748 25.99 18.57 48.78
N ALA A 749 25.34 19.35 47.92
CA ALA A 749 25.98 20.11 46.84
C ALA A 749 26.85 21.30 47.34
N GLY A 750 26.83 21.61 48.64
CA GLY A 750 27.57 22.70 49.28
C GLY A 750 28.83 22.29 50.05
N ARG A 751 29.45 21.13 49.77
CA ARG A 751 30.71 20.71 50.40
C ARG A 751 31.82 20.44 49.41
#